data_AF-A0A971CY68-F1
#
_entry.id   AF-A0A971CY68-F1
#
_cell.length_a   1.000
_cell.length_b   1.000
_cell.length_c   1.000
_cell.angle_alpha   90.00
_cell.angle_beta   90.00
_cell.angle_gamma   90.00
#
_symmetry.space_group_name_H-M   'P 1'
#
loop_
_entity.id
_entity.type
_entity.pdbx_description
1 polymer ?
#
loop_
_entity_poly.entity_id
_entity_poly.type
_entity_poly.pdbx_seq_one_letter_code
_entity_poly.pdbx_strand_id
1 'polypeptide(L)'
;MSENRDSRRVPRWAVALTAVAVGLTTMNISALTAGTAHADEASTYQSATATAADACSANVGMLGYTDALDNVTYNNERVGGLSSLAWDEQSNSYVSSLDNNGDTTARIWFLGSDMSKPSVSREPLILKDQNGNAYNGYNSDNEGLAVLPNGDYLVSSETEPSIRIYGRDGVQKSALTVPDRFMVHNDTTAASGEATTNLTLEGLTISPSGHQIVAAMEGSLSGDVSASDTLSRRFLVYRDDQAGAQGQWKLTKQTAFKVADAAKGISEISALSDDSVLVLQRSFAKASGNDVILSKASGLTAAPDVSGVQNLSAAPTTDFLSSQSLANLTNCKTLGATAKSGATQKNPLMDNYEGMAITKQDGDTADVSIISDNNFGATQTTRVLNLSVDTANYESDSNQPDLVSLLSDFSSLWKASTPFVSSDVSTFGKGTVGNASVLKHNDDMTKAINNAAAAGSTGTTPSAQQQRALVDSDYKLGETLPDALGPVLGKYLSQGISDGSLPMFTKLFTQTNQTGYGVSTLGDYVSTSKAKNTFNHPRPYVDRTNGGYPAAGLDKTVGIEKVQAWTDSTGTRHDPSYDAMTTSGSFPSGHTTYATSGAVGLATLLPELAPEILARGSEAGNNRIVLGVHYPLDIIGGRIDGDVANVARWSDATFVKDQLEPARQELVNYLTKECKANGYGSTLSQCITTTEANGSKGYANSFVDPVSTQPVTDRASAIKAYQSRMTYGFTASGNQTTALQKAVSTSVDQVPAGAENLLTTAYPTLTGAQRRQVLAQTALPVSGNPLQSSSQGYYNMDLASAMSAKVTLDDKGNVVAVAAGQSAPSVVKAADTNNGNNGNSDNNGGNSNNGAGNDSNGTGSNTGTDKGQAGANTATPKAGANDKAKASKQGKTASPLAKTGADVAMVAVAALIVLLAGGALILVSIRRRKQR
;
A
#
# COMPACT_ATOMS: atom_id res chain seq x y z
N MET A 1 78.11 9.10 -7.34
CA MET A 1 77.61 10.48 -7.37
C MET A 1 76.11 10.40 -7.59
N SER A 2 75.35 10.97 -6.65
CA SER A 2 73.88 11.11 -6.59
C SER A 2 73.02 9.87 -6.29
N GLU A 3 72.09 10.09 -5.33
CA GLU A 3 70.97 9.25 -4.86
C GLU A 3 71.36 7.85 -4.31
N ASN A 4 70.90 7.34 -3.17
CA ASN A 4 69.56 7.40 -2.60
C ASN A 4 69.59 6.77 -1.17
N ARG A 5 68.61 7.17 -0.34
CA ARG A 5 67.91 6.40 0.74
C ARG A 5 68.66 5.70 1.88
N ASP A 6 68.54 6.39 3.02
CA ASP A 6 67.95 5.99 4.31
C ASP A 6 67.78 4.51 4.71
N SER A 7 68.71 4.16 5.60
CA SER A 7 68.65 3.47 6.90
C SER A 7 67.40 3.63 7.80
N ARG A 8 67.10 2.81 8.82
CA ARG A 8 67.67 1.57 9.45
C ARG A 8 66.64 1.11 10.52
N ARG A 9 66.25 -0.17 10.56
CA ARG A 9 66.67 -1.27 11.50
C ARG A 9 66.35 -1.02 13.00
N VAL A 10 65.41 -1.72 13.66
CA VAL A 10 65.39 -3.16 14.10
C VAL A 10 66.56 -3.44 15.06
N PRO A 11 66.38 -4.00 16.30
CA PRO A 11 66.00 -5.42 16.48
C PRO A 11 65.30 -5.88 17.79
N ARG A 12 64.72 -7.10 17.69
CA ARG A 12 64.34 -8.05 18.77
C ARG A 12 65.62 -8.46 19.56
N TRP A 13 65.64 -8.99 20.79
CA TRP A 13 65.27 -10.32 21.33
C TRP A 13 65.51 -10.21 22.87
N ALA A 14 64.55 -10.39 23.79
CA ALA A 14 64.03 -11.63 24.43
C ALA A 14 64.57 -11.90 25.87
N VAL A 15 63.62 -12.16 26.80
CA VAL A 15 63.71 -12.83 28.15
C VAL A 15 64.26 -11.97 29.33
N ALA A 16 63.67 -11.80 30.52
CA ALA A 16 62.52 -12.40 31.26
C ALA A 16 61.98 -11.46 32.37
N LEU A 17 60.66 -11.61 32.67
CA LEU A 17 59.91 -11.55 33.94
C LEU A 17 60.23 -10.50 35.06
N THR A 18 59.22 -9.64 35.30
CA THR A 18 58.62 -9.11 36.58
C THR A 18 59.54 -8.48 37.65
N ALA A 19 59.25 -7.33 38.30
CA ALA A 19 58.00 -6.62 38.56
C ALA A 19 58.26 -5.24 39.25
N VAL A 20 57.39 -4.26 38.93
CA VAL A 20 56.67 -3.30 39.83
C VAL A 20 57.33 -2.01 40.39
N ALA A 21 56.61 -0.89 40.11
CA ALA A 21 56.38 0.36 40.87
C ALA A 21 57.50 1.43 41.00
N VAL A 22 57.26 2.75 41.03
CA VAL A 22 56.07 3.65 40.96
C VAL A 22 56.62 5.08 40.76
N GLY A 23 55.88 5.92 40.01
CA GLY A 23 55.64 7.33 40.32
C GLY A 23 56.68 8.40 39.92
N LEU A 24 56.27 9.37 39.10
CA LEU A 24 56.16 10.79 39.48
C LEU A 24 55.69 11.66 38.30
N THR A 25 54.57 12.33 38.55
CA THR A 25 54.01 13.52 37.88
C THR A 25 54.90 14.75 38.07
N THR A 26 54.97 15.66 37.09
CA THR A 26 54.34 17.01 37.13
C THR A 26 54.72 17.91 35.93
N MET A 27 53.76 18.77 35.60
CA MET A 27 53.69 19.80 34.55
C MET A 27 54.66 20.98 34.74
N ASN A 28 55.01 21.68 33.64
CA ASN A 28 54.79 23.12 33.41
C ASN A 28 55.46 23.57 32.08
N ILE A 29 54.70 23.95 31.05
CA ILE A 29 54.17 25.29 30.69
C ILE A 29 55.14 26.11 29.79
N SER A 30 54.63 26.37 28.56
CA SER A 30 54.81 27.54 27.66
C SER A 30 56.11 27.73 26.86
N ALA A 31 56.05 27.59 25.52
CA ALA A 31 55.63 28.63 24.58
C ALA A 31 56.31 28.52 23.19
N LEU A 32 55.46 28.58 22.15
CA LEU A 32 55.67 29.00 20.76
C LEU A 32 56.76 28.30 19.92
N THR A 33 56.31 27.51 18.94
CA THR A 33 56.70 27.68 17.53
C THR A 33 55.59 27.15 16.63
N ALA A 34 55.39 27.84 15.50
CA ALA A 34 54.40 27.53 14.47
C ALA A 34 54.49 26.06 14.03
N GLY A 35 53.39 25.33 14.23
CA GLY A 35 53.19 23.99 13.69
C GLY A 35 52.22 24.09 12.52
N THR A 36 52.70 23.69 11.35
CA THR A 36 51.91 23.36 10.17
C THR A 36 50.61 22.66 10.55
N ALA A 37 49.49 23.16 10.04
CA ALA A 37 48.20 22.50 10.10
C ALA A 37 48.39 21.02 9.76
N HIS A 38 48.14 20.16 10.74
CA HIS A 38 47.91 18.76 10.46
C HIS A 38 46.71 18.72 9.53
N ALA A 39 46.89 18.09 8.36
CA ALA A 39 45.78 17.57 7.61
C ALA A 39 45.11 16.53 8.51
N ASP A 40 44.06 16.96 9.22
CA ASP A 40 43.17 16.05 9.91
C ASP A 40 42.59 15.07 8.87
N GLU A 41 42.48 13.82 9.30
CA GLU A 41 42.06 12.67 8.51
C GLU A 41 40.92 13.03 7.55
N ALA A 42 41.16 12.86 6.25
CA ALA A 42 40.07 12.90 5.27
C ALA A 42 39.04 11.86 5.69
N SER A 43 37.91 12.30 6.24
CA SER A 43 36.78 11.42 6.48
C SER A 43 36.42 10.79 5.15
N THR A 44 36.56 9.47 5.04
CA THR A 44 36.03 8.75 3.88
C THR A 44 34.52 8.89 3.93
N TYR A 45 33.99 9.83 3.14
CA TYR A 45 32.55 10.04 3.00
C TYR A 45 31.91 8.74 2.50
N GLN A 46 30.84 8.30 3.17
CA GLN A 46 30.10 7.11 2.78
C GLN A 46 29.04 7.46 1.74
N SER A 47 29.00 6.69 0.65
CA SER A 47 27.90 6.69 -0.31
C SER A 47 27.58 5.29 -0.79
N ALA A 48 26.33 5.09 -1.18
CA ALA A 48 25.89 3.92 -1.91
C ALA A 48 24.86 4.30 -2.96
N THR A 49 24.90 3.63 -4.11
CA THR A 49 23.88 3.71 -5.15
C THR A 49 22.97 2.49 -5.04
N ALA A 50 21.67 2.71 -5.07
CA ALA A 50 20.68 1.66 -4.99
C ALA A 50 20.36 1.06 -6.36
N THR A 51 19.86 -0.17 -6.36
CA THR A 51 19.28 -0.84 -7.53
C THR A 51 17.76 -0.90 -7.41
N ALA A 52 17.06 -1.30 -8.47
CA ALA A 52 15.61 -1.50 -8.42
C ALA A 52 15.17 -2.52 -7.35
N ALA A 53 16.04 -3.48 -7.01
CA ALA A 53 15.80 -4.45 -5.95
C ALA A 53 15.84 -3.85 -4.53
N ASP A 54 16.26 -2.59 -4.40
CA ASP A 54 16.35 -1.88 -3.12
C ASP A 54 15.20 -0.89 -2.90
N ALA A 55 14.07 -1.06 -3.59
CA ALA A 55 12.88 -0.26 -3.32
C ALA A 55 12.37 -0.44 -1.87
N CYS A 56 11.87 0.65 -1.29
CA CYS A 56 11.28 0.67 0.05
C CYS A 56 9.81 0.25 0.05
N SER A 57 9.10 0.60 -1.02
CA SER A 57 7.70 0.30 -1.24
C SER A 57 7.36 0.40 -2.72
N ALA A 58 6.15 -0.05 -3.07
CA ALA A 58 5.68 -0.03 -4.45
C ALA A 58 5.67 1.37 -5.07
N ASN A 59 5.65 2.42 -4.25
CA ASN A 59 5.70 3.81 -4.67
C ASN A 59 7.06 4.48 -4.43
N VAL A 60 7.99 3.88 -3.69
CA VAL A 60 9.25 4.53 -3.30
C VAL A 60 10.44 3.60 -3.58
N GLY A 61 11.19 3.94 -4.62
CA GLY A 61 12.53 3.41 -4.87
C GLY A 61 13.59 4.20 -4.11
N MET A 62 14.71 3.55 -3.78
CA MET A 62 15.91 4.28 -3.36
C MET A 62 16.79 4.58 -4.57
N LEU A 63 17.39 5.77 -4.60
CA LEU A 63 18.45 6.13 -5.56
C LEU A 63 19.84 5.99 -4.90
N GLY A 64 19.93 6.28 -3.61
CA GLY A 64 21.18 6.15 -2.84
C GLY A 64 21.19 7.02 -1.59
N TYR A 65 22.26 6.93 -0.80
CA TYR A 65 22.49 7.81 0.35
C TYR A 65 23.92 8.35 0.37
N THR A 66 24.14 9.44 1.11
CA THR A 66 25.44 10.08 1.30
C THR A 66 25.56 10.72 2.68
N ASP A 67 26.71 10.53 3.32
CA ASP A 67 27.10 11.19 4.58
C ASP A 67 28.13 12.30 4.34
N ALA A 68 28.18 12.87 3.13
CA ALA A 68 29.22 13.84 2.72
C ALA A 68 29.26 15.12 3.56
N LEU A 69 28.17 15.47 4.24
CA LEU A 69 28.09 16.64 5.11
C LEU A 69 28.41 16.32 6.58
N ASP A 70 28.55 15.04 6.95
CA ASP A 70 28.74 14.65 8.35
C ASP A 70 30.10 15.12 8.89
N ASN A 71 30.06 15.88 9.98
CA ASN A 71 31.22 16.52 10.62
C ASN A 71 32.01 17.47 9.72
N VAL A 72 31.42 17.93 8.61
CA VAL A 72 32.03 18.98 7.80
C VAL A 72 32.10 20.27 8.61
N THR A 73 33.24 20.96 8.49
CA THR A 73 33.44 22.30 9.04
C THR A 73 33.78 23.25 7.90
N TYR A 74 33.14 24.41 7.86
CA TYR A 74 33.39 25.46 6.88
C TYR A 74 33.65 26.77 7.62
N ASN A 75 34.82 27.39 7.42
CA ASN A 75 35.24 28.61 8.14
C ASN A 75 35.10 28.51 9.67
N ASN A 76 35.51 27.37 10.25
CA ASN A 76 35.40 27.02 11.68
C ASN A 76 33.97 26.83 12.20
N GLU A 77 32.98 26.79 11.32
CA GLU A 77 31.58 26.53 11.67
C GLU A 77 31.21 25.12 11.24
N ARG A 78 30.68 24.33 12.18
CA ARG A 78 30.26 22.96 11.90
C ARG A 78 28.97 22.99 11.09
N VAL A 79 28.92 22.22 10.01
CA VAL A 79 27.72 21.98 9.22
C VAL A 79 26.89 20.91 9.93
N GLY A 80 25.66 21.25 10.29
CA GLY A 80 24.72 20.46 11.09
C GLY A 80 23.51 21.30 11.44
N GLY A 81 22.53 20.75 12.17
CA GLY A 81 21.31 21.51 12.45
C GLY A 81 20.46 21.76 11.21
N LEU A 82 20.46 20.85 10.23
CA LEU A 82 19.90 21.11 8.89
C LEU A 82 18.43 20.65 8.83
N SER A 83 17.51 21.58 9.10
CA SER A 83 16.07 21.27 9.28
C SER A 83 15.19 21.63 8.08
N SER A 84 15.79 21.93 6.93
CA SER A 84 15.05 22.20 5.69
C SER A 84 15.85 21.90 4.42
N LEU A 85 15.17 21.87 3.27
CA LEU A 85 15.85 21.79 1.97
C LEU A 85 15.03 22.47 0.87
N ALA A 86 15.62 23.43 0.15
CA ALA A 86 14.96 24.10 -0.98
C ALA A 86 15.93 24.36 -2.15
N TRP A 87 15.39 24.46 -3.38
CA TRP A 87 16.17 24.83 -4.56
C TRP A 87 16.26 26.35 -4.72
N ASP A 88 17.48 26.91 -4.80
CA ASP A 88 17.73 28.31 -5.12
C ASP A 88 18.30 28.43 -6.54
N GLU A 89 17.44 28.69 -7.52
CA GLU A 89 17.81 28.80 -8.94
C GLU A 89 18.88 29.86 -9.18
N GLN A 90 18.80 31.01 -8.52
CA GLN A 90 19.75 32.11 -8.71
C GLN A 90 21.16 31.75 -8.22
N SER A 91 21.27 30.90 -7.20
CA SER A 91 22.55 30.42 -6.69
C SER A 91 22.99 29.10 -7.30
N ASN A 92 22.12 28.46 -8.09
CA ASN A 92 22.30 27.11 -8.62
C ASN A 92 22.72 26.12 -7.50
N SER A 93 21.99 26.15 -6.39
CA SER A 93 22.35 25.42 -5.18
C SER A 93 21.12 25.05 -4.38
N TYR A 94 21.10 23.86 -3.80
CA TYR A 94 20.17 23.54 -2.72
C TYR A 94 20.59 24.29 -1.46
N VAL A 95 19.60 24.74 -0.70
CA VAL A 95 19.80 25.53 0.51
C VAL A 95 19.09 24.89 1.70
N SER A 96 19.65 25.08 2.89
CA SER A 96 19.12 24.53 4.14
C SER A 96 19.37 25.51 5.29
N SER A 97 18.36 25.75 6.12
CA SER A 97 18.47 26.57 7.34
C SER A 97 19.20 25.80 8.45
N LEU A 98 19.96 26.55 9.24
CA LEU A 98 20.41 26.12 10.55
C LEU A 98 19.28 26.32 11.56
N ASP A 99 18.85 25.22 12.17
CA ASP A 99 17.95 25.17 13.31
C ASP A 99 18.62 25.65 14.62
N ASN A 100 17.85 25.67 15.71
CA ASN A 100 18.21 26.15 17.02
C ASN A 100 19.41 25.45 17.61
N ASN A 101 20.49 26.21 17.69
CA ASN A 101 21.71 25.78 18.31
C ASN A 101 22.28 26.85 19.25
N GLY A 102 21.47 27.25 20.24
CA GLY A 102 21.87 28.15 21.31
C GLY A 102 22.35 29.52 20.81
N ASP A 103 23.59 29.90 21.13
CA ASP A 103 24.17 31.19 20.72
C ASP A 103 24.71 31.20 19.28
N THR A 104 24.65 30.07 18.57
CA THR A 104 25.11 29.98 17.17
C THR A 104 24.27 30.90 16.29
N THR A 105 24.95 31.71 15.47
CA THR A 105 24.29 32.63 14.56
C THR A 105 23.47 31.87 13.51
N ALA A 106 22.20 32.23 13.37
CA ALA A 106 21.26 31.66 12.41
C ALA A 106 21.70 31.96 10.97
N ARG A 107 21.62 30.94 10.11
CA ARG A 107 22.15 31.02 8.74
C ARG A 107 21.47 30.06 7.77
N ILE A 108 21.63 30.33 6.48
CA ILE A 108 21.29 29.42 5.38
C ILE A 108 22.58 28.91 4.75
N TRP A 109 22.73 27.59 4.67
CA TRP A 109 23.82 26.91 3.96
C TRP A 109 23.49 26.72 2.48
N PHE A 110 24.52 26.76 1.63
CA PHE A 110 24.42 26.46 0.19
C PHE A 110 25.14 25.14 -0.08
N LEU A 111 24.42 24.11 -0.50
CA LEU A 111 24.86 22.71 -0.48
C LEU A 111 25.23 22.14 -1.87
N GLY A 112 25.28 22.99 -2.89
CA GLY A 112 25.57 22.62 -4.28
C GLY A 112 24.33 22.15 -5.03
N SER A 113 24.50 21.79 -6.30
CA SER A 113 23.38 21.42 -7.19
C SER A 113 23.09 19.92 -7.30
N ASP A 114 23.93 19.07 -6.69
CA ASP A 114 23.81 17.61 -6.74
C ASP A 114 23.74 17.04 -5.33
N MET A 115 22.54 16.68 -4.89
CA MET A 115 22.29 16.09 -3.57
C MET A 115 22.77 14.64 -3.43
N SER A 116 23.28 14.00 -4.49
CA SER A 116 24.05 12.76 -4.35
C SER A 116 25.48 13.02 -3.83
N LYS A 117 25.96 14.27 -3.94
CA LYS A 117 27.32 14.71 -3.57
C LYS A 117 27.28 16.14 -2.98
N PRO A 118 26.48 16.37 -1.92
CA PRO A 118 26.30 17.70 -1.38
C PRO A 118 27.62 18.23 -0.77
N SER A 119 27.85 19.53 -0.90
CA SER A 119 29.00 20.22 -0.31
C SER A 119 28.73 21.70 -0.14
N VAL A 120 29.36 22.35 0.84
CA VAL A 120 29.21 23.80 1.02
C VAL A 120 29.78 24.53 -0.21
N SER A 121 28.91 25.11 -1.03
CA SER A 121 29.27 25.66 -2.34
C SER A 121 29.71 27.13 -2.30
N ARG A 122 29.40 27.84 -1.20
CA ARG A 122 29.80 29.23 -0.94
C ARG A 122 29.57 29.62 0.53
N GLU A 123 29.93 30.86 0.88
CA GLU A 123 29.65 31.44 2.20
C GLU A 123 28.16 31.33 2.58
N PRO A 124 27.83 30.90 3.82
CA PRO A 124 26.46 30.83 4.29
C PRO A 124 25.86 32.24 4.47
N LEU A 125 24.55 32.36 4.29
CA LEU A 125 23.83 33.62 4.46
C LEU A 125 23.41 33.80 5.91
N ILE A 126 23.92 34.82 6.59
CA ILE A 126 23.54 35.15 7.97
C ILE A 126 22.17 35.82 8.01
N LEU A 127 21.24 35.26 8.80
CA LEU A 127 19.90 35.81 8.98
C LEU A 127 19.90 36.92 10.03
N LYS A 128 19.26 38.04 9.71
CA LYS A 128 19.24 39.27 10.52
C LYS A 128 17.84 39.84 10.62
N ASP A 129 17.55 40.49 11.74
CA ASP A 129 16.34 41.28 11.92
C ASP A 129 16.32 42.51 10.99
N GLN A 130 15.20 43.24 10.98
CA GLN A 130 15.03 44.46 10.18
C GLN A 130 16.03 45.57 10.51
N ASN A 131 16.68 45.52 11.67
CA ASN A 131 17.70 46.48 12.10
C ASN A 131 19.13 46.02 11.76
N GLY A 132 19.29 44.83 11.18
CA GLY A 132 20.58 44.25 10.83
C GLY A 132 21.26 43.47 11.95
N ASN A 133 20.59 43.23 13.09
CA ASN A 133 21.11 42.38 14.16
C ASN A 133 20.95 40.91 13.77
N ALA A 134 21.98 40.10 14.00
CA ALA A 134 21.92 38.69 13.66
C ALA A 134 20.98 37.90 14.60
N TYR A 135 20.22 36.99 14.02
CA TYR A 135 19.46 35.98 14.76
C TYR A 135 20.38 34.86 15.30
N ASN A 136 19.93 34.14 16.32
CA ASN A 136 20.54 32.93 16.86
C ASN A 136 19.45 31.96 17.37
N GLY A 137 19.84 30.81 17.92
CA GLY A 137 18.89 29.79 18.38
C GLY A 137 17.96 30.25 19.52
N TYR A 138 18.26 31.33 20.24
CA TYR A 138 17.36 31.85 21.29
C TYR A 138 16.18 32.67 20.76
N ASN A 139 16.24 33.11 19.50
CA ASN A 139 15.24 34.00 18.92
C ASN A 139 14.89 33.68 17.47
N SER A 140 15.33 32.51 16.99
CA SER A 140 15.10 31.97 15.65
C SER A 140 15.36 30.46 15.68
N ASP A 141 14.28 29.72 15.79
CA ASP A 141 14.21 28.26 15.77
C ASP A 141 13.80 27.83 14.37
N ASN A 142 14.75 27.80 13.43
CA ASN A 142 14.43 27.78 12.00
C ASN A 142 14.19 26.37 11.48
N GLU A 143 12.97 26.13 11.04
CA GLU A 143 12.56 24.85 10.46
C GLU A 143 12.51 24.98 8.92
N GLY A 144 11.33 24.86 8.33
CA GLY A 144 11.08 24.90 6.90
C GLY A 144 11.62 26.14 6.17
N LEU A 145 12.01 25.91 4.91
CA LEU A 145 12.61 26.90 4.01
C LEU A 145 12.01 26.79 2.62
N ALA A 146 11.66 27.92 2.01
CA ALA A 146 11.31 28.01 0.60
C ALA A 146 12.00 29.21 -0.07
N VAL A 147 12.23 29.12 -1.38
CA VAL A 147 12.75 30.24 -2.18
C VAL A 147 11.61 30.79 -3.03
N LEU A 148 11.26 32.06 -2.80
CA LEU A 148 10.17 32.73 -3.51
C LEU A 148 10.57 33.03 -4.98
N PRO A 149 9.63 33.29 -5.90
CA PRO A 149 9.94 33.52 -7.32
C PRO A 149 10.83 34.74 -7.56
N ASN A 150 10.85 35.70 -6.63
CA ASN A 150 11.73 36.86 -6.67
C ASN A 150 13.15 36.57 -6.12
N GLY A 151 13.40 35.36 -5.63
CA GLY A 151 14.65 34.90 -5.02
C GLY A 151 14.76 35.10 -3.51
N ASP A 152 13.80 35.79 -2.87
CA ASP A 152 13.81 35.97 -1.41
C ASP A 152 13.61 34.63 -0.68
N TYR A 153 14.16 34.52 0.52
CA TYR A 153 14.07 33.31 1.33
C TYR A 153 12.91 33.42 2.32
N LEU A 154 12.04 32.41 2.35
CA LEU A 154 10.96 32.27 3.30
C LEU A 154 11.34 31.21 4.33
N VAL A 155 11.35 31.55 5.62
CA VAL A 155 11.79 30.66 6.70
C VAL A 155 10.73 30.62 7.79
N SER A 156 10.25 29.43 8.17
CA SER A 156 9.39 29.26 9.34
C SER A 156 10.21 29.16 10.62
N SER A 157 9.57 29.44 11.75
CA SER A 157 10.19 29.24 13.04
C SER A 157 9.23 28.71 14.09
N GLU A 158 9.72 27.85 14.97
CA GLU A 158 8.89 26.99 15.82
C GLU A 158 8.70 27.49 17.26
N THR A 159 9.74 27.86 18.01
CA THR A 159 9.56 28.32 19.40
C THR A 159 8.85 29.67 19.50
N GLU A 160 9.04 30.53 18.51
CA GLU A 160 8.30 31.77 18.31
C GLU A 160 7.59 31.74 16.94
N PRO A 161 6.39 31.11 16.88
CA PRO A 161 5.74 30.75 15.64
C PRO A 161 5.67 31.92 14.65
N SER A 162 6.43 31.83 13.58
CA SER A 162 6.53 32.90 12.59
C SER A 162 6.93 32.35 11.22
N ILE A 163 6.66 33.15 10.18
CA ILE A 163 7.10 32.85 8.81
C ILE A 163 7.71 34.12 8.26
N ARG A 164 9.04 34.19 8.21
CA ARG A 164 9.82 35.41 7.91
C ARG A 164 10.29 35.40 6.45
N ILE A 165 10.30 36.57 5.82
CA ILE A 165 10.84 36.76 4.47
C ILE A 165 12.15 37.53 4.58
N TYR A 166 13.24 36.94 4.08
CA TYR A 166 14.58 37.50 4.07
C TYR A 166 15.02 37.87 2.65
N GLY A 167 15.70 39.00 2.53
CA GLY A 167 16.40 39.36 1.31
C GLY A 167 17.63 38.48 1.05
N ARG A 168 18.19 38.61 -0.15
CA ARG A 168 19.45 37.96 -0.54
C ARG A 168 20.68 38.42 0.27
N ASP A 169 20.54 39.50 1.04
CA ASP A 169 21.52 40.03 1.99
C ASP A 169 21.34 39.48 3.42
N GLY A 170 20.34 38.63 3.62
CA GLY A 170 20.01 37.99 4.89
C GLY A 170 19.20 38.88 5.83
N VAL A 171 18.81 40.08 5.41
CA VAL A 171 18.00 40.99 6.24
C VAL A 171 16.53 40.66 6.09
N GLN A 172 15.83 40.52 7.22
CA GLN A 172 14.38 40.32 7.21
C GLN A 172 13.69 41.53 6.57
N LYS A 173 12.87 41.29 5.55
CA LYS A 173 12.02 42.30 4.91
C LYS A 173 10.66 42.39 5.58
N SER A 174 10.04 41.24 5.82
CA SER A 174 8.67 41.13 6.35
C SER A 174 8.42 39.77 6.99
N ALA A 175 7.19 39.52 7.43
CA ALA A 175 6.71 38.21 7.87
C ALA A 175 5.26 38.01 7.42
N LEU A 176 4.86 36.75 7.20
CA LEU A 176 3.47 36.40 6.94
C LEU A 176 2.66 36.42 8.24
N THR A 177 1.38 36.76 8.14
CA THR A 177 0.48 36.71 9.29
C THR A 177 0.25 35.26 9.72
N VAL A 178 0.57 34.94 10.96
CA VAL A 178 0.22 33.67 11.62
C VAL A 178 -0.91 33.95 12.61
N PRO A 179 -2.05 33.24 12.57
CA PRO A 179 -3.16 33.52 13.49
C PRO A 179 -2.79 33.23 14.95
N ASP A 180 -3.34 34.01 15.91
CA ASP A 180 -3.03 33.90 17.36
C ASP A 180 -3.17 32.47 17.92
N ARG A 181 -4.11 31.69 17.37
CA ARG A 181 -4.34 30.29 17.75
C ARG A 181 -3.11 29.40 17.56
N PHE A 182 -2.25 29.73 16.61
CA PHE A 182 -1.03 28.98 16.28
C PHE A 182 0.17 29.43 17.12
N MET A 183 0.02 30.44 17.97
CA MET A 183 1.07 30.82 18.91
C MET A 183 1.24 29.76 20.00
N VAL A 184 2.42 29.73 20.61
CA VAL A 184 2.70 28.87 21.76
C VAL A 184 1.83 29.26 22.94
N HIS A 185 1.28 28.26 23.64
CA HIS A 185 0.48 28.47 24.84
C HIS A 185 1.27 29.15 25.96
N ASN A 186 0.65 30.13 26.62
CA ASN A 186 1.20 30.81 27.79
C ASN A 186 0.11 30.94 28.88
N ASP A 187 0.31 30.25 30.00
CA ASP A 187 -0.62 30.18 31.14
C ASP A 187 -0.92 31.55 31.82
N THR A 188 -0.22 32.62 31.44
CA THR A 188 -0.29 33.93 32.11
C THR A 188 -1.20 34.96 31.43
N THR A 189 -1.73 34.70 30.23
CA THR A 189 -2.60 35.65 29.51
C THR A 189 -3.92 35.00 29.03
N ALA A 190 -5.00 35.78 29.03
CA ALA A 190 -6.33 35.32 28.60
C ALA A 190 -6.47 35.14 27.07
N ALA A 191 -5.41 35.44 26.31
CA ALA A 191 -5.31 35.29 24.85
C ALA A 191 -4.13 34.36 24.51
N SER A 192 -4.04 33.22 25.21
CA SER A 192 -2.99 32.23 24.99
C SER A 192 -3.18 31.53 23.64
N GLY A 193 -2.10 31.31 22.89
CA GLY A 193 -2.15 30.41 21.74
C GLY A 193 -2.43 28.96 22.14
N GLU A 194 -2.67 28.10 21.15
CA GLU A 194 -3.02 26.70 21.36
C GLU A 194 -1.91 25.72 20.98
N ALA A 195 -0.81 26.20 20.41
CA ALA A 195 0.30 25.37 19.98
C ALA A 195 1.18 24.95 21.18
N THR A 196 1.81 23.78 21.05
CA THR A 196 2.79 23.29 22.02
C THR A 196 4.16 23.79 21.59
N THR A 197 4.99 24.26 22.53
CA THR A 197 6.38 24.61 22.24
C THR A 197 7.10 23.44 21.60
N ASN A 198 7.89 23.71 20.56
CA ASN A 198 8.64 22.69 19.83
C ASN A 198 7.76 21.63 19.14
N LEU A 199 6.54 22.03 18.72
CA LEU A 199 5.62 21.25 17.87
C LEU A 199 4.75 22.19 17.00
N THR A 200 5.34 23.27 16.45
CA THR A 200 4.63 24.32 15.69
C THR A 200 4.94 24.30 14.18
N LEU A 201 5.33 25.42 13.55
CA LEU A 201 5.48 25.55 12.10
C LEU A 201 6.79 24.91 11.60
N GLU A 202 6.76 23.60 11.38
CA GLU A 202 7.90 22.80 10.90
C GLU A 202 7.98 22.86 9.36
N GLY A 203 7.08 22.20 8.64
CA GLY A 203 7.14 22.13 7.17
C GLY A 203 6.71 23.41 6.42
N LEU A 204 7.41 23.75 5.33
CA LEU A 204 7.16 24.95 4.52
C LEU A 204 7.50 24.75 3.05
N THR A 205 6.57 25.09 2.15
CA THR A 205 6.80 24.96 0.71
C THR A 205 6.15 26.07 -0.10
N ILE A 206 6.66 26.28 -1.31
CA ILE A 206 6.03 27.09 -2.35
C ILE A 206 5.67 26.18 -3.53
N SER A 207 4.48 26.37 -4.09
CA SER A 207 4.03 25.56 -5.21
C SER A 207 4.80 25.87 -6.51
N PRO A 208 4.86 24.93 -7.46
CA PRO A 208 5.51 25.15 -8.76
C PRO A 208 4.95 26.34 -9.56
N SER A 209 3.69 26.77 -9.31
CA SER A 209 3.15 27.98 -9.94
C SER A 209 3.77 29.27 -9.40
N GLY A 210 4.43 29.21 -8.23
CA GLY A 210 4.99 30.37 -7.54
C GLY A 210 3.96 31.24 -6.83
N HIS A 211 2.69 30.82 -6.77
CA HIS A 211 1.58 31.63 -6.25
C HIS A 211 0.92 31.07 -4.98
N GLN A 212 1.43 29.96 -4.44
CA GLN A 212 0.93 29.36 -3.21
C GLN A 212 2.05 29.01 -2.26
N ILE A 213 1.94 29.47 -1.02
CA ILE A 213 2.76 29.00 0.10
C ILE A 213 1.88 28.12 0.97
N VAL A 214 2.43 26.99 1.40
CA VAL A 214 1.80 26.14 2.42
C VAL A 214 2.78 26.00 3.58
N ALA A 215 2.31 26.27 4.79
CA ALA A 215 3.04 26.02 6.03
C ALA A 215 2.28 24.97 6.86
N ALA A 216 2.98 23.97 7.37
CA ALA A 216 2.42 22.85 8.11
C ALA A 216 2.78 22.91 9.59
N MET A 217 1.84 22.50 10.43
CA MET A 217 2.11 22.28 11.86
C MET A 217 2.70 20.88 12.08
N GLU A 218 3.77 20.76 12.89
CA GLU A 218 4.30 19.48 13.37
C GLU A 218 3.26 18.77 14.24
N GLY A 219 2.73 19.49 15.23
CA GLY A 219 1.83 18.98 16.25
C GLY A 219 0.37 19.43 16.10
N SER A 220 -0.50 18.83 16.89
CA SER A 220 -1.88 19.32 17.03
C SER A 220 -1.93 20.58 17.87
N LEU A 221 -2.84 21.49 17.53
CA LEU A 221 -3.29 22.51 18.46
C LEU A 221 -4.09 21.86 19.59
N SER A 222 -3.98 22.40 20.81
CA SER A 222 -4.72 21.90 21.97
C SER A 222 -6.25 21.95 21.81
N GLY A 223 -6.78 22.82 20.94
CA GLY A 223 -8.20 22.83 20.57
C GLY A 223 -8.62 21.72 19.60
N ASP A 224 -7.68 21.10 18.88
CA ASP A 224 -7.94 20.11 17.83
C ASP A 224 -7.93 18.66 18.29
N VAL A 225 -7.60 18.43 19.56
CA VAL A 225 -7.46 17.09 20.12
C VAL A 225 -8.67 16.67 20.92
N SER A 226 -8.84 15.35 21.06
CA SER A 226 -9.63 14.73 22.13
C SER A 226 -8.74 13.79 22.93
N ALA A 227 -9.19 13.31 24.09
CA ALA A 227 -8.43 12.33 24.88
C ALA A 227 -8.09 11.03 24.10
N SER A 228 -8.72 10.81 22.93
CA SER A 228 -8.57 9.62 22.08
C SER A 228 -8.11 9.90 20.65
N ASP A 229 -7.88 11.15 20.24
CA ASP A 229 -7.49 11.49 18.87
C ASP A 229 -6.54 12.70 18.83
N THR A 230 -5.29 12.43 18.44
CA THR A 230 -4.19 13.39 18.27
C THR A 230 -3.65 13.38 16.83
N LEU A 231 -4.42 12.89 15.86
CA LEU A 231 -3.95 12.69 14.48
C LEU A 231 -4.03 13.96 13.61
N SER A 232 -4.81 14.95 14.04
CA SER A 232 -5.14 16.11 13.22
C SER A 232 -4.04 17.17 13.24
N ARG A 233 -3.70 17.69 12.06
CA ARG A 233 -2.77 18.81 11.83
C ARG A 233 -3.44 19.85 10.95
N ARG A 234 -2.99 21.10 11.09
CA ARG A 234 -3.44 22.23 10.26
C ARG A 234 -2.34 22.67 9.32
N PHE A 235 -2.71 22.96 8.08
CA PHE A 235 -1.87 23.71 7.14
C PHE A 235 -2.43 25.12 6.98
N LEU A 236 -1.54 26.09 6.86
CA LEU A 236 -1.84 27.49 6.51
C LEU A 236 -1.55 27.69 5.02
N VAL A 237 -2.55 28.11 4.26
CA VAL A 237 -2.42 28.30 2.79
C VAL A 237 -2.45 29.79 2.46
N TYR A 238 -1.33 30.30 1.97
CA TYR A 238 -1.19 31.69 1.53
C TYR A 238 -1.18 31.78 0.01
N ARG A 239 -1.85 32.79 -0.54
CA ARG A 239 -1.87 33.12 -1.97
C ARG A 239 -1.55 34.59 -2.18
N ASP A 240 -0.91 34.92 -3.31
CA ASP A 240 -0.67 36.30 -3.72
C ASP A 240 -1.53 36.73 -4.94
N ASP A 241 -2.33 35.82 -5.49
CA ASP A 241 -3.13 36.02 -6.70
C ASP A 241 -4.65 36.08 -6.46
N GLN A 242 -5.12 35.87 -5.23
CA GLN A 242 -6.56 35.85 -4.89
C GLN A 242 -7.13 37.22 -4.47
N ALA A 243 -6.28 38.17 -4.05
CA ALA A 243 -6.70 39.54 -3.69
C ALA A 243 -5.49 40.47 -3.50
N GLY A 244 -4.73 40.82 -4.54
CA GLY A 244 -3.58 41.71 -4.41
C GLY A 244 -2.69 41.76 -5.65
N ALA A 245 -1.62 42.56 -5.58
CA ALA A 245 -0.52 42.49 -6.53
C ALA A 245 0.41 41.32 -6.15
N GLN A 246 1.05 40.71 -7.14
CA GLN A 246 2.04 39.64 -6.98
C GLN A 246 3.07 39.98 -5.88
N GLY A 247 3.36 39.03 -5.00
CA GLY A 247 4.22 39.21 -3.82
C GLY A 247 3.51 39.74 -2.56
N GLN A 248 2.21 40.05 -2.60
CA GLN A 248 1.41 40.33 -1.40
C GLN A 248 0.67 39.07 -0.91
N TRP A 249 1.40 38.24 -0.19
CA TRP A 249 0.89 36.99 0.39
C TRP A 249 -0.20 37.22 1.43
N LYS A 250 -1.34 36.56 1.24
CA LYS A 250 -2.47 36.58 2.18
C LYS A 250 -2.85 35.17 2.58
N LEU A 251 -3.11 34.96 3.87
CA LEU A 251 -3.69 33.72 4.36
C LEU A 251 -5.10 33.59 3.78
N THR A 252 -5.33 32.59 2.94
CA THR A 252 -6.61 32.37 2.25
C THR A 252 -7.46 31.32 2.92
N LYS A 253 -6.84 30.30 3.52
CA LYS A 253 -7.53 29.25 4.27
C LYS A 253 -6.60 28.48 5.18
N GLN A 254 -7.21 27.76 6.11
CA GLN A 254 -6.59 26.65 6.83
C GLN A 254 -7.14 25.34 6.25
N THR A 255 -6.30 24.31 6.08
CA THR A 255 -6.75 22.97 5.67
C THR A 255 -6.36 21.93 6.71
N ALA A 256 -7.12 20.85 6.82
CA ALA A 256 -6.87 19.78 7.80
C ALA A 256 -6.14 18.59 7.16
N PHE A 257 -5.19 18.01 7.88
CA PHE A 257 -4.45 16.81 7.49
C PHE A 257 -4.44 15.80 8.65
N LYS A 258 -4.44 14.49 8.35
CA LYS A 258 -4.24 13.44 9.36
C LYS A 258 -2.88 12.77 9.17
N VAL A 259 -2.08 12.76 10.23
CA VAL A 259 -0.85 11.97 10.28
C VAL A 259 -1.17 10.47 10.33
N ALA A 260 -0.20 9.65 9.93
CA ALA A 260 -0.34 8.21 9.80
C ALA A 260 -0.64 7.51 11.13
N ASP A 261 -0.08 8.01 12.24
CA ASP A 261 -0.36 7.54 13.59
C ASP A 261 -0.08 8.64 14.65
N ALA A 262 -0.51 8.40 15.89
CA ALA A 262 -0.48 9.41 16.96
C ALA A 262 0.92 9.83 17.42
N ALA A 263 1.96 9.03 17.14
CA ALA A 263 3.33 9.37 17.48
C ALA A 263 4.00 10.28 16.43
N LYS A 264 3.38 10.46 15.25
CA LYS A 264 3.98 11.18 14.12
C LYS A 264 3.77 12.70 14.22
N GLY A 265 4.86 13.44 14.03
CA GLY A 265 4.89 14.86 13.63
C GLY A 265 5.06 15.00 12.11
N ILE A 266 4.84 16.20 11.57
CA ILE A 266 5.10 16.53 10.15
C ILE A 266 6.41 17.28 10.07
N SER A 267 7.48 16.60 9.65
CA SER A 267 8.80 17.22 9.59
C SER A 267 9.05 18.11 8.38
N GLU A 268 8.43 17.81 7.23
CA GLU A 268 8.53 18.69 6.06
C GLU A 268 7.41 18.45 5.07
N ILE A 269 7.14 19.44 4.23
CA ILE A 269 6.28 19.32 3.06
C ILE A 269 6.98 19.84 1.79
N SER A 270 6.70 19.22 0.65
CA SER A 270 7.22 19.69 -0.64
C SER A 270 6.14 19.64 -1.72
N ALA A 271 5.86 20.76 -2.38
CA ALA A 271 4.77 20.86 -3.34
C ALA A 271 5.07 20.17 -4.67
N LEU A 272 4.24 19.17 -5.02
CA LEU A 272 4.22 18.52 -6.34
C LEU A 272 3.42 19.35 -7.36
N SER A 273 2.43 20.10 -6.88
CA SER A 273 1.56 20.99 -7.67
C SER A 273 0.87 22.00 -6.73
N ASP A 274 0.00 22.85 -7.25
CA ASP A 274 -0.89 23.69 -6.44
C ASP A 274 -1.90 22.86 -5.62
N ASP A 275 -2.19 21.61 -6.01
CA ASP A 275 -3.21 20.77 -5.38
C ASP A 275 -2.64 19.67 -4.47
N SER A 276 -1.33 19.38 -4.56
CA SER A 276 -0.74 18.22 -3.90
C SER A 276 0.66 18.49 -3.35
N VAL A 277 0.94 17.94 -2.17
CA VAL A 277 2.25 18.00 -1.49
C VAL A 277 2.72 16.60 -1.09
N LEU A 278 4.02 16.37 -1.12
CA LEU A 278 4.64 15.31 -0.32
C LEU A 278 4.71 15.77 1.13
N VAL A 279 4.49 14.84 2.06
CA VAL A 279 4.53 15.08 3.50
C VAL A 279 5.47 14.06 4.14
N LEU A 280 6.55 14.56 4.71
CA LEU A 280 7.49 13.79 5.52
C LEU A 280 7.00 13.79 6.96
N GLN A 281 6.81 12.60 7.53
CA GLN A 281 6.33 12.44 8.89
C GLN A 281 7.35 11.64 9.69
N ARG A 282 7.73 12.12 10.87
CA ARG A 282 8.72 11.42 11.72
C ARG A 282 8.22 11.24 13.14
N SER A 283 8.86 10.30 13.83
CA SER A 283 8.72 10.09 15.28
C SER A 283 10.00 9.47 15.81
N PHE A 284 10.27 9.65 17.10
CA PHE A 284 11.41 9.03 17.78
C PHE A 284 10.95 8.21 19.00
N ALA A 285 11.47 6.99 19.12
CA ALA A 285 11.31 6.18 20.32
C ALA A 285 12.66 5.61 20.77
N LYS A 286 12.99 5.77 22.05
CA LYS A 286 14.29 5.36 22.63
C LYS A 286 14.69 3.91 22.33
N ALA A 287 13.71 3.00 22.20
CA ALA A 287 13.94 1.58 21.98
C ALA A 287 14.17 1.20 20.51
N SER A 288 13.70 2.02 19.55
CA SER A 288 13.69 1.68 18.12
C SER A 288 14.33 2.75 17.23
N GLY A 289 14.61 3.93 17.75
CA GLY A 289 15.13 5.07 16.99
C GLY A 289 14.05 5.85 16.28
N ASN A 290 14.43 6.45 15.14
CA ASN A 290 13.55 7.22 14.27
C ASN A 290 12.68 6.30 13.42
N ASP A 291 11.43 6.71 13.23
CA ASP A 291 10.50 6.10 12.29
C ASP A 291 9.94 7.17 11.35
N VAL A 292 10.15 6.97 10.05
CA VAL A 292 9.89 7.98 9.01
C VAL A 292 8.91 7.45 7.97
N ILE A 293 7.86 8.23 7.69
CA ILE A 293 6.84 7.92 6.69
C ILE A 293 6.82 9.04 5.65
N LEU A 294 6.86 8.67 4.37
CA LEU A 294 6.61 9.57 3.26
C LEU A 294 5.18 9.36 2.78
N SER A 295 4.39 10.44 2.68
CA SER A 295 3.02 10.42 2.19
C SER A 295 2.82 11.45 1.08
N LYS A 296 1.77 11.27 0.27
CA LYS A 296 1.24 12.29 -0.64
C LYS A 296 -0.09 12.78 -0.10
N ALA A 297 -0.24 14.09 0.08
CA ALA A 297 -1.53 14.73 0.34
C ALA A 297 -2.04 15.42 -0.93
N SER A 298 -3.32 15.27 -1.25
CA SER A 298 -3.98 15.85 -2.44
C SER A 298 -5.30 16.53 -2.08
N GLY A 299 -5.79 17.38 -3.00
CA GLY A 299 -7.03 18.15 -2.82
C GLY A 299 -6.84 19.49 -2.13
N LEU A 300 -5.61 20.02 -2.05
CA LEU A 300 -5.34 21.32 -1.41
C LEU A 300 -6.18 22.45 -2.01
N THR A 301 -6.49 22.42 -3.30
CA THR A 301 -7.28 23.47 -3.96
C THR A 301 -8.74 23.40 -3.51
N ALA A 302 -9.32 22.20 -3.55
CA ALA A 302 -10.73 21.95 -3.26
C ALA A 302 -11.07 21.83 -1.77
N ALA A 303 -10.07 21.61 -0.91
CA ALA A 303 -10.27 21.43 0.52
C ALA A 303 -11.01 22.63 1.16
N PRO A 304 -11.99 22.37 2.03
CA PRO A 304 -12.73 23.43 2.72
C PRO A 304 -11.80 24.20 3.67
N ASP A 305 -12.14 25.48 3.90
CA ASP A 305 -11.46 26.27 4.93
C ASP A 305 -11.93 25.84 6.32
N VAL A 306 -11.02 25.24 7.09
CA VAL A 306 -11.27 24.78 8.46
C VAL A 306 -10.91 25.83 9.52
N SER A 307 -10.65 27.08 9.12
CA SER A 307 -10.31 28.17 10.05
C SER A 307 -11.34 28.37 11.18
N GLY A 308 -12.62 28.16 10.88
CA GLY A 308 -13.72 28.25 11.85
C GLY A 308 -13.99 26.96 12.64
N VAL A 309 -13.35 25.84 12.31
CA VAL A 309 -13.54 24.57 13.01
C VAL A 309 -12.79 24.62 14.33
N GLN A 310 -13.53 24.53 15.44
CA GLN A 310 -12.94 24.62 16.78
C GLN A 310 -12.11 23.40 17.14
N ASN A 311 -12.57 22.20 16.77
CA ASN A 311 -11.90 20.94 17.08
C ASN A 311 -11.89 20.01 15.87
N LEU A 312 -10.72 19.80 15.26
CA LEU A 312 -10.56 18.92 14.10
C LEU A 312 -10.84 17.44 14.39
N SER A 313 -10.62 16.93 15.60
CA SER A 313 -10.92 15.52 15.92
C SER A 313 -12.41 15.16 15.76
N ALA A 314 -13.30 16.16 15.80
CA ALA A 314 -14.74 15.98 15.56
C ALA A 314 -15.18 16.34 14.13
N ALA A 315 -14.27 16.80 13.26
CA ALA A 315 -14.59 17.20 11.91
C ALA A 315 -14.87 15.97 11.01
N PRO A 316 -15.81 16.07 10.05
CA PRO A 316 -16.07 15.00 9.11
C PRO A 316 -14.82 14.73 8.25
N THR A 317 -14.65 13.49 7.81
CA THR A 317 -13.49 13.08 6.99
C THR A 317 -13.37 13.86 5.68
N THR A 318 -14.47 14.42 5.17
CA THR A 318 -14.51 15.27 3.98
C THR A 318 -13.80 16.62 4.15
N ASP A 319 -13.52 17.03 5.40
CA ASP A 319 -12.82 18.29 5.68
C ASP A 319 -11.29 18.14 5.64
N PHE A 320 -10.81 16.89 5.57
CA PHE A 320 -9.39 16.57 5.54
C PHE A 320 -8.91 16.35 4.12
N LEU A 321 -7.65 16.72 3.88
CA LEU A 321 -6.93 16.36 2.66
C LEU A 321 -6.90 14.84 2.51
N SER A 322 -7.03 14.38 1.26
CA SER A 322 -6.79 12.98 0.94
C SER A 322 -5.30 12.70 1.13
N SER A 323 -4.96 11.65 1.88
CA SER A 323 -3.58 11.30 2.21
C SER A 323 -3.33 9.84 1.87
N GLN A 324 -2.27 9.60 1.11
CA GLN A 324 -1.79 8.28 0.74
C GLN A 324 -0.39 8.09 1.33
N SER A 325 -0.23 7.07 2.18
CA SER A 325 1.10 6.65 2.62
C SER A 325 1.83 5.99 1.45
N LEU A 326 2.97 6.56 1.04
CA LEU A 326 3.77 6.03 -0.06
C LEU A 326 4.78 5.01 0.46
N ALA A 327 5.45 5.28 1.58
CA ALA A 327 6.37 4.33 2.21
C ALA A 327 6.59 4.64 3.70
N ASN A 328 6.86 3.59 4.49
CA ASN A 328 7.60 3.72 5.75
C ASN A 328 9.09 3.41 5.46
N LEU A 329 9.93 4.44 5.56
CA LEU A 329 11.34 4.40 5.16
C LEU A 329 12.21 3.61 6.14
N THR A 330 11.75 3.41 7.37
CA THR A 330 12.37 2.48 8.33
C THR A 330 12.42 1.07 7.77
N ASN A 331 11.54 0.76 6.81
CA ASN A 331 11.50 -0.51 6.14
C ASN A 331 12.10 -0.50 4.71
N CYS A 332 13.05 0.38 4.38
CA CYS A 332 13.77 0.38 3.09
C CYS A 332 14.75 -0.81 2.85
N LYS A 333 15.99 -0.63 2.42
CA LYS A 333 17.11 -1.55 2.69
C LYS A 333 18.23 -0.69 3.24
N THR A 334 19.15 -1.23 4.01
CA THR A 334 20.15 -0.36 4.68
C THR A 334 21.19 0.23 3.73
N LEU A 335 21.33 -0.32 2.51
CA LEU A 335 22.36 0.04 1.53
C LEU A 335 23.80 -0.04 2.10
N GLY A 336 24.00 -0.82 3.18
CA GLY A 336 25.29 -0.90 3.87
C GLY A 336 25.55 0.20 4.89
N ALA A 337 24.58 1.08 5.16
CA ALA A 337 24.71 2.12 6.18
C ALA A 337 24.96 1.54 7.57
N THR A 338 25.75 2.25 8.36
CA THR A 338 26.06 1.93 9.76
C THR A 338 25.54 3.01 10.69
N ALA A 339 24.98 2.61 11.83
CA ALA A 339 24.59 3.55 12.88
C ALA A 339 25.83 4.01 13.66
N LYS A 340 25.87 5.28 14.09
CA LYS A 340 26.94 5.79 14.95
C LYS A 340 26.96 5.06 16.30
N SER A 341 28.12 5.04 16.94
CA SER A 341 28.28 4.43 18.26
C SER A 341 27.32 5.06 19.27
N GLY A 342 26.48 4.23 19.89
CA GLY A 342 25.47 4.67 20.87
C GLY A 342 24.14 5.09 20.27
N ALA A 343 24.00 5.15 18.94
CA ALA A 343 22.72 5.37 18.28
C ALA A 343 21.86 4.10 18.32
N THR A 344 20.61 4.24 18.72
CA THR A 344 19.60 3.18 18.58
C THR A 344 18.79 3.47 17.33
N GLN A 345 18.95 2.66 16.29
CA GLN A 345 18.14 2.72 15.08
C GLN A 345 17.76 1.30 14.64
N LYS A 346 16.47 1.04 14.41
CA LYS A 346 16.01 -0.22 13.79
C LYS A 346 16.61 -0.41 12.41
N ASN A 347 16.70 0.70 11.66
CA ASN A 347 17.33 0.77 10.35
C ASN A 347 18.45 1.80 10.40
N PRO A 348 19.72 1.41 10.21
CA PRO A 348 20.87 2.32 10.22
C PRO A 348 20.83 3.48 9.22
N LEU A 349 19.93 3.45 8.22
CA LEU A 349 19.69 4.61 7.35
C LEU A 349 18.92 5.74 8.03
N MET A 350 18.16 5.43 9.07
CA MET A 350 17.28 6.38 9.73
C MET A 350 18.07 7.34 10.61
N ASP A 351 17.75 8.61 10.47
CA ASP A 351 18.20 9.70 11.32
C ASP A 351 17.06 10.73 11.44
N ASN A 352 17.32 11.89 12.03
CA ASN A 352 16.32 12.94 12.25
C ASN A 352 16.05 13.73 10.96
N TYR A 353 15.37 13.10 9.99
CA TYR A 353 15.07 13.72 8.69
C TYR A 353 14.02 14.83 8.81
N GLU A 354 14.44 16.05 8.49
CA GLU A 354 13.65 17.29 8.65
C GLU A 354 13.63 18.15 7.40
N GLY A 355 14.59 18.02 6.47
CA GLY A 355 14.51 18.70 5.18
C GLY A 355 14.10 17.76 4.04
N MET A 356 13.33 18.28 3.08
CA MET A 356 12.89 17.55 1.89
C MET A 356 12.73 18.48 0.68
N ALA A 357 13.36 18.12 -0.44
CA ALA A 357 13.16 18.80 -1.72
C ALA A 357 12.90 17.80 -2.85
N ILE A 358 11.95 18.14 -3.74
CA ILE A 358 11.81 17.50 -5.05
C ILE A 358 12.96 18.02 -5.93
N THR A 359 13.85 17.11 -6.33
CA THR A 359 15.04 17.44 -7.13
C THR A 359 14.81 17.31 -8.63
N LYS A 360 13.83 16.49 -9.01
CA LYS A 360 13.37 16.31 -10.38
C LYS A 360 11.93 15.81 -10.35
N GLN A 361 11.13 16.23 -11.33
CA GLN A 361 9.79 15.68 -11.51
C GLN A 361 9.51 15.46 -13.00
N ASP A 362 9.23 14.20 -13.36
CA ASP A 362 8.89 13.76 -14.71
C ASP A 362 7.49 13.12 -14.69
N GLY A 363 6.47 13.91 -15.00
CA GLY A 363 5.08 13.47 -14.89
C GLY A 363 4.75 13.08 -13.45
N ASP A 364 4.36 11.82 -13.25
CA ASP A 364 4.00 11.27 -11.95
C ASP A 364 5.19 10.70 -11.16
N THR A 365 6.42 10.74 -11.68
CA THR A 365 7.62 10.34 -10.93
C THR A 365 8.38 11.56 -10.43
N ALA A 366 8.74 11.57 -9.14
CA ALA A 366 9.54 12.62 -8.53
C ALA A 366 10.80 12.03 -7.87
N ASP A 367 11.97 12.55 -8.21
CA ASP A 367 13.18 12.28 -7.44
C ASP A 367 13.24 13.26 -6.26
N VAL A 368 13.45 12.73 -5.06
CA VAL A 368 13.33 13.47 -3.80
C VAL A 368 14.59 13.26 -2.97
N SER A 369 15.14 14.35 -2.46
CA SER A 369 16.21 14.30 -1.46
C SER A 369 15.63 14.69 -0.11
N ILE A 370 15.87 13.86 0.91
CA ILE A 370 15.64 14.22 2.30
C ILE A 370 16.98 14.35 3.03
N ILE A 371 17.07 15.31 3.95
CA ILE A 371 18.28 15.61 4.71
C ILE A 371 17.99 15.55 6.20
N SER A 372 18.92 14.98 6.97
CA SER A 372 18.80 14.90 8.42
C SER A 372 19.44 16.08 9.11
N ASP A 373 18.68 16.61 10.05
CA ASP A 373 19.24 17.32 11.18
C ASP A 373 19.97 16.31 12.07
N ASN A 374 21.13 16.69 12.59
CA ASN A 374 21.90 15.85 13.49
C ASN A 374 21.88 16.36 14.94
N ASN A 375 21.15 17.44 15.24
CA ASN A 375 21.17 18.16 16.52
C ASN A 375 22.60 18.42 17.05
N PHE A 376 23.60 18.46 16.16
CA PHE A 376 25.03 18.43 16.48
C PHE A 376 25.48 17.26 17.41
N GLY A 377 24.65 16.22 17.56
CA GLY A 377 24.87 15.08 18.44
C GLY A 377 25.93 14.11 17.93
N ALA A 378 26.65 13.46 18.86
CA ALA A 378 27.65 12.45 18.52
C ALA A 378 27.03 11.12 18.00
N THR A 379 25.74 10.92 18.26
CA THR A 379 24.98 9.71 17.87
C THR A 379 24.16 9.89 16.60
N GLN A 380 24.22 11.07 15.96
CA GLN A 380 23.43 11.40 14.78
C GLN A 380 24.35 11.84 13.64
N THR A 381 23.88 11.68 12.41
CA THR A 381 24.63 11.83 11.17
C THR A 381 23.97 12.91 10.34
N THR A 382 24.75 13.82 9.74
CA THR A 382 24.25 14.71 8.69
C THR A 382 24.20 13.93 7.37
N ARG A 383 23.04 13.35 7.06
CA ARG A 383 22.83 12.41 5.95
C ARG A 383 21.84 12.97 4.94
N VAL A 384 22.09 12.67 3.68
CA VAL A 384 21.09 12.81 2.61
C VAL A 384 20.68 11.44 2.09
N LEU A 385 19.38 11.21 2.01
CA LEU A 385 18.77 10.04 1.37
C LEU A 385 18.04 10.50 0.10
N ASN A 386 18.39 9.89 -1.03
CA ASN A 386 17.81 10.17 -2.33
C ASN A 386 16.84 9.04 -2.72
N LEU A 387 15.63 9.42 -3.09
CA LEU A 387 14.49 8.55 -3.37
C LEU A 387 13.94 8.83 -4.76
N SER A 388 13.36 7.82 -5.38
CA SER A 388 12.49 7.99 -6.55
C SER A 388 11.07 7.62 -6.13
N VAL A 389 10.13 8.52 -6.34
CA VAL A 389 8.79 8.48 -5.77
C VAL A 389 7.76 8.47 -6.90
N ASP A 390 6.99 7.40 -6.99
CA ASP A 390 5.80 7.35 -7.84
C ASP A 390 4.63 8.02 -7.12
N THR A 391 4.24 9.16 -7.67
CA THR A 391 3.18 10.04 -7.20
C THR A 391 1.92 9.93 -8.06
N ALA A 392 1.78 8.91 -8.91
CA ALA A 392 0.58 8.74 -9.72
C ALA A 392 -0.69 8.66 -8.86
N ASN A 393 -1.74 9.35 -9.30
CA ASN A 393 -3.07 9.26 -8.69
C ASN A 393 -3.94 8.33 -9.52
N TYR A 394 -4.42 7.27 -8.88
CA TYR A 394 -5.41 6.39 -9.48
C TYR A 394 -6.78 6.70 -8.87
N GLU A 395 -7.81 6.83 -9.69
CA GLU A 395 -9.19 7.03 -9.20
C GLU A 395 -9.57 5.92 -8.20
N SER A 396 -9.10 4.71 -8.47
CA SER A 396 -9.21 3.55 -7.59
C SER A 396 -8.63 3.78 -6.18
N ASP A 397 -7.60 4.61 -5.99
CA ASP A 397 -7.06 4.90 -4.66
C ASP A 397 -8.03 5.70 -3.79
N SER A 398 -8.82 6.58 -4.41
CA SER A 398 -9.82 7.40 -3.71
C SER A 398 -11.17 6.68 -3.55
N ASN A 399 -11.44 5.69 -4.39
CA ASN A 399 -12.70 4.95 -4.45
C ASN A 399 -12.53 3.47 -4.05
N GLN A 400 -11.83 3.22 -2.93
CA GLN A 400 -11.64 1.84 -2.46
C GLN A 400 -12.95 1.16 -2.05
N PRO A 401 -13.09 -0.16 -2.28
CA PRO A 401 -14.27 -0.92 -1.87
C PRO A 401 -14.55 -0.89 -0.35
N ASP A 402 -15.83 -0.77 0.04
CA ASP A 402 -16.23 -0.89 1.45
C ASP A 402 -16.38 -2.35 1.88
N LEU A 403 -15.28 -2.91 2.38
CA LEU A 403 -15.21 -4.32 2.82
C LEU A 403 -16.19 -4.64 3.96
N VAL A 404 -16.54 -3.65 4.81
CA VAL A 404 -17.50 -3.88 5.91
C VAL A 404 -18.90 -4.14 5.36
N SER A 405 -19.31 -3.36 4.36
CA SER A 405 -20.61 -3.54 3.72
C SER A 405 -20.69 -4.87 2.95
N LEU A 406 -19.65 -5.18 2.17
CA LEU A 406 -19.55 -6.41 1.36
C LEU A 406 -19.57 -7.70 2.17
N LEU A 407 -19.14 -7.65 3.42
CA LEU A 407 -19.07 -8.81 4.32
C LEU A 407 -20.10 -8.76 5.45
N SER A 408 -21.07 -7.85 5.36
CA SER A 408 -22.00 -7.54 6.46
C SER A 408 -22.86 -8.73 6.91
N ASP A 409 -23.12 -9.71 6.04
CA ASP A 409 -23.83 -10.95 6.39
C ASP A 409 -23.17 -11.71 7.54
N PHE A 410 -21.85 -11.55 7.74
CA PHE A 410 -21.13 -12.19 8.84
C PHE A 410 -21.74 -11.83 10.21
N SER A 411 -22.29 -10.61 10.34
CA SER A 411 -22.95 -10.12 11.55
C SER A 411 -24.19 -10.93 11.96
N SER A 412 -24.79 -11.67 11.01
CA SER A 412 -25.90 -12.58 11.30
C SER A 412 -25.45 -13.90 11.94
N LEU A 413 -24.17 -14.26 11.74
CA LEU A 413 -23.56 -15.48 12.27
C LEU A 413 -22.91 -15.20 13.63
N TRP A 414 -22.17 -14.11 13.70
CA TRP A 414 -21.45 -13.61 14.86
C TRP A 414 -21.57 -12.08 14.92
N LYS A 415 -22.01 -11.54 16.05
CA LYS A 415 -22.16 -10.10 16.24
C LYS A 415 -21.30 -9.61 17.40
N ALA A 416 -20.31 -8.79 17.10
CA ALA A 416 -19.52 -8.10 18.11
C ALA A 416 -20.40 -7.17 18.97
N SER A 417 -20.10 -7.08 20.26
CA SER A 417 -20.78 -6.14 21.16
C SER A 417 -20.41 -4.69 20.85
N THR A 418 -19.14 -4.47 20.51
CA THR A 418 -18.57 -3.21 20.04
C THR A 418 -17.45 -3.51 19.03
N PRO A 419 -17.14 -2.58 18.12
CA PRO A 419 -15.88 -2.63 17.39
C PRO A 419 -14.69 -2.71 18.36
N PHE A 420 -13.63 -3.39 17.94
CA PHE A 420 -12.38 -3.46 18.70
C PHE A 420 -11.66 -2.12 18.69
N VAL A 421 -11.17 -1.71 19.86
CA VAL A 421 -10.32 -0.52 20.03
C VAL A 421 -9.04 -0.96 20.74
N SER A 422 -7.89 -0.74 20.11
CA SER A 422 -6.60 -1.24 20.60
C SER A 422 -6.18 -0.65 21.95
N SER A 423 -6.68 0.53 22.32
CA SER A 423 -6.44 1.15 23.62
C SER A 423 -7.18 0.47 24.78
N ASP A 424 -8.22 -0.32 24.49
CA ASP A 424 -8.94 -1.14 25.47
C ASP A 424 -9.05 -2.59 24.98
N VAL A 425 -7.98 -3.35 25.23
CA VAL A 425 -7.90 -4.79 24.90
C VAL A 425 -9.01 -5.63 25.53
N SER A 426 -9.69 -5.14 26.57
CA SER A 426 -10.80 -5.86 27.20
C SER A 426 -12.04 -5.94 26.30
N THR A 427 -12.13 -5.11 25.26
CA THR A 427 -13.20 -5.14 24.27
C THR A 427 -13.05 -6.27 23.24
N PHE A 428 -11.85 -6.85 23.13
CA PHE A 428 -11.56 -7.86 22.12
C PHE A 428 -12.41 -9.12 22.29
N GLY A 429 -12.97 -9.61 21.18
CA GLY A 429 -13.69 -10.88 21.14
C GLY A 429 -15.01 -10.94 21.91
N LYS A 430 -15.51 -9.80 22.41
CA LYS A 430 -16.83 -9.70 23.06
C LYS A 430 -17.93 -9.65 22.01
N GLY A 431 -18.90 -10.54 22.13
CA GLY A 431 -19.98 -10.61 21.16
C GLY A 431 -21.04 -11.67 21.48
N THR A 432 -21.86 -11.97 20.48
CA THR A 432 -22.94 -12.94 20.55
C THR A 432 -22.95 -13.82 19.31
N VAL A 433 -23.24 -15.11 19.51
CA VAL A 433 -23.44 -16.08 18.43
C VAL A 433 -24.87 -15.96 17.91
N GLY A 434 -25.02 -15.62 16.63
CA GLY A 434 -26.31 -15.54 15.93
C GLY A 434 -26.72 -16.85 15.25
N ASN A 435 -25.76 -17.60 14.70
CA ASN A 435 -26.02 -18.89 14.04
C ASN A 435 -25.00 -19.96 14.45
N ALA A 436 -25.33 -20.72 15.49
CA ALA A 436 -24.44 -21.74 16.04
C ALA A 436 -24.16 -22.89 15.05
N SER A 437 -25.12 -23.27 14.19
CA SER A 437 -24.92 -24.37 13.24
C SER A 437 -23.87 -24.04 12.18
N VAL A 438 -23.91 -22.82 11.63
CA VAL A 438 -22.94 -22.38 10.62
C VAL A 438 -21.55 -22.21 11.26
N LEU A 439 -21.48 -21.59 12.44
CA LEU A 439 -20.21 -21.43 13.15
C LEU A 439 -19.62 -22.78 13.60
N LYS A 440 -20.46 -23.76 13.94
CA LYS A 440 -20.00 -25.13 14.21
C LYS A 440 -19.35 -25.78 12.99
N HIS A 441 -19.97 -25.68 11.80
CA HIS A 441 -19.35 -26.17 10.56
C HIS A 441 -18.02 -25.47 10.29
N ASN A 442 -17.96 -24.16 10.51
CA ASN A 442 -16.75 -23.36 10.37
C ASN A 442 -15.62 -23.88 11.29
N ASP A 443 -15.93 -24.15 12.57
CA ASP A 443 -14.99 -24.70 13.55
C ASP A 443 -14.55 -26.13 13.21
N ASP A 444 -15.51 -27.02 12.89
CA ASP A 444 -15.26 -28.42 12.58
C ASP A 444 -14.35 -28.56 11.34
N MET A 445 -14.62 -27.77 10.30
CA MET A 445 -13.80 -27.75 9.08
C MET A 445 -12.40 -27.19 9.35
N THR A 446 -12.29 -26.14 10.17
CA THR A 446 -10.99 -25.57 10.59
C THR A 446 -10.14 -26.64 11.27
N LYS A 447 -10.72 -27.33 12.26
CA LYS A 447 -10.05 -28.42 12.97
C LYS A 447 -9.64 -29.55 12.03
N ALA A 448 -10.53 -29.95 11.12
CA ALA A 448 -10.27 -31.07 10.23
C ALA A 448 -9.10 -30.77 9.26
N ILE A 449 -9.05 -29.58 8.67
CA ILE A 449 -7.96 -29.18 7.75
C ILE A 449 -6.63 -29.05 8.51
N ASN A 450 -6.61 -28.33 9.64
CA ASN A 450 -5.41 -28.14 10.45
C ASN A 450 -4.82 -29.48 10.94
N ASN A 451 -5.66 -30.36 11.50
CA ASN A 451 -5.22 -31.63 12.04
C ASN A 451 -4.79 -32.61 10.94
N ALA A 452 -5.42 -32.57 9.76
CA ALA A 452 -4.99 -33.36 8.61
C ALA A 452 -3.59 -32.93 8.14
N ALA A 453 -3.33 -31.62 8.06
CA ALA A 453 -2.02 -31.10 7.66
C ALA A 453 -0.92 -31.36 8.70
N ALA A 454 -1.27 -31.51 9.98
CA ALA A 454 -0.35 -31.91 11.04
C ALA A 454 0.08 -33.38 10.96
N ALA A 455 -0.61 -34.22 10.16
CA ALA A 455 -0.22 -35.60 9.96
C ALA A 455 1.20 -35.69 9.36
N GLY A 456 2.07 -36.45 10.02
CA GLY A 456 3.48 -36.58 9.63
C GLY A 456 4.40 -35.48 10.16
N SER A 457 3.90 -34.49 10.90
CA SER A 457 4.73 -33.61 11.70
C SER A 457 5.32 -34.34 12.91
N THR A 458 6.50 -33.88 13.37
CA THR A 458 7.01 -34.22 14.70
C THR A 458 6.90 -32.98 15.57
N GLY A 459 6.86 -33.13 16.90
CA GLY A 459 6.75 -31.99 17.82
C GLY A 459 7.83 -30.90 17.63
N THR A 460 8.88 -31.16 16.85
CA THR A 460 9.95 -30.21 16.51
C THR A 460 10.09 -29.93 15.01
N THR A 461 9.39 -30.66 14.12
CA THR A 461 9.52 -30.51 12.66
C THR A 461 8.14 -30.49 12.02
N PRO A 462 7.72 -29.35 11.42
CA PRO A 462 6.46 -29.28 10.71
C PRO A 462 6.41 -30.24 9.51
N SER A 463 5.20 -30.71 9.16
CA SER A 463 4.98 -31.52 7.95
C SER A 463 5.29 -30.71 6.68
N ALA A 464 5.44 -31.38 5.52
CA ALA A 464 5.67 -30.68 4.26
C ALA A 464 4.57 -29.64 3.93
N GLN A 465 3.30 -29.95 4.25
CA GLN A 465 2.20 -29.01 4.06
C GLN A 465 2.30 -27.82 5.03
N GLN A 466 2.67 -28.07 6.28
CA GLN A 466 2.87 -27.01 7.26
C GLN A 466 4.08 -26.12 6.92
N GLN A 467 5.18 -26.67 6.42
CA GLN A 467 6.34 -25.89 5.94
C GLN A 467 5.91 -24.96 4.80
N ARG A 468 5.19 -25.49 3.81
CA ARG A 468 4.64 -24.70 2.71
C ARG A 468 3.66 -23.61 3.19
N ALA A 469 2.84 -23.93 4.19
CA ALA A 469 1.93 -22.97 4.79
C ALA A 469 2.66 -21.87 5.58
N LEU A 470 3.80 -22.18 6.20
CA LEU A 470 4.67 -21.20 6.85
C LEU A 470 5.32 -20.25 5.83
N VAL A 471 5.82 -20.77 4.70
CA VAL A 471 6.33 -19.92 3.61
C VAL A 471 5.24 -18.99 3.08
N ASP A 472 4.04 -19.50 2.80
CA ASP A 472 2.90 -18.67 2.40
C ASP A 472 2.47 -17.67 3.48
N SER A 473 2.90 -17.87 4.73
CA SER A 473 2.60 -16.96 5.83
C SER A 473 3.51 -15.74 5.93
N ASP A 474 4.64 -15.76 5.23
CA ASP A 474 5.58 -14.64 5.15
C ASP A 474 5.00 -13.43 4.40
N TYR A 475 3.85 -13.59 3.75
CA TYR A 475 3.16 -12.51 3.04
C TYR A 475 3.95 -11.99 1.83
N LYS A 476 4.60 -12.89 1.07
CA LYS A 476 5.44 -12.55 -0.09
C LYS A 476 5.01 -13.29 -1.36
N LEU A 477 4.36 -12.60 -2.29
CA LEU A 477 3.90 -13.23 -3.55
C LEU A 477 5.06 -13.73 -4.43
N GLY A 478 6.26 -13.12 -4.29
CA GLY A 478 7.45 -13.55 -5.01
C GLY A 478 7.98 -14.92 -4.59
N GLU A 479 7.58 -15.42 -3.42
CA GLU A 479 7.86 -16.78 -2.96
C GLU A 479 6.69 -17.72 -3.29
N THR A 480 5.44 -17.24 -3.18
CA THR A 480 4.22 -18.04 -3.35
C THR A 480 3.85 -18.34 -4.81
N LEU A 481 3.81 -17.32 -5.68
CA LEU A 481 3.19 -17.42 -7.00
C LEU A 481 4.05 -18.06 -8.11
N PRO A 482 5.40 -18.03 -8.09
CA PRO A 482 6.18 -18.71 -9.13
C PRO A 482 5.86 -20.20 -9.27
N ASP A 483 5.50 -20.88 -8.17
CA ASP A 483 5.08 -22.28 -8.15
C ASP A 483 3.85 -22.55 -9.04
N ALA A 484 2.98 -21.55 -9.24
CA ALA A 484 1.81 -21.66 -10.10
C ALA A 484 2.14 -21.84 -11.58
N LEU A 485 3.34 -21.44 -12.02
CA LEU A 485 3.76 -21.50 -13.42
C LEU A 485 4.49 -22.82 -13.76
N GLY A 486 4.58 -23.74 -12.80
CA GLY A 486 5.35 -24.98 -12.93
C GLY A 486 6.87 -24.76 -12.86
N PRO A 487 7.65 -25.84 -12.94
CA PRO A 487 9.08 -25.84 -12.63
C PRO A 487 9.95 -25.03 -13.60
N VAL A 488 9.51 -24.82 -14.84
CA VAL A 488 10.30 -24.08 -15.85
C VAL A 488 9.99 -22.59 -15.82
N LEU A 489 8.74 -22.19 -16.09
CA LEU A 489 8.35 -20.78 -16.11
C LEU A 489 8.42 -20.16 -14.71
N GLY A 490 8.12 -20.93 -13.65
CA GLY A 490 8.27 -20.48 -12.28
C GLY A 490 9.71 -20.12 -11.94
N LYS A 491 10.66 -20.95 -12.38
CA LYS A 491 12.09 -20.64 -12.24
C LYS A 491 12.47 -19.33 -12.92
N TYR A 492 12.02 -19.09 -14.15
CA TYR A 492 12.29 -17.84 -14.85
C TYR A 492 11.68 -16.64 -14.13
N LEU A 493 10.44 -16.74 -13.66
CA LEU A 493 9.82 -15.68 -12.88
C LEU A 493 10.64 -15.36 -11.61
N SER A 494 11.01 -16.37 -10.83
CA SER A 494 11.85 -16.19 -9.65
C SER A 494 13.21 -15.54 -9.99
N GLN A 495 13.83 -15.93 -11.10
CA GLN A 495 15.09 -15.34 -11.56
C GLN A 495 14.93 -13.86 -11.91
N GLY A 496 13.94 -13.51 -12.73
CA GLY A 496 13.68 -12.14 -13.15
C GLY A 496 13.30 -11.20 -12.00
N ILE A 497 12.63 -11.72 -10.96
CA ILE A 497 12.41 -10.98 -9.71
C ILE A 497 13.75 -10.78 -8.99
N SER A 498 14.52 -11.85 -8.80
CA SER A 498 15.75 -11.83 -8.00
C SER A 498 16.88 -10.99 -8.61
N ASP A 499 16.97 -10.92 -9.95
CA ASP A 499 18.02 -10.20 -10.67
C ASP A 499 17.61 -8.77 -11.08
N GLY A 500 16.37 -8.37 -10.78
CA GLY A 500 15.84 -7.05 -11.08
C GLY A 500 15.46 -6.83 -12.54
N SER A 501 15.39 -7.88 -13.37
CA SER A 501 14.95 -7.80 -14.77
C SER A 501 13.44 -7.56 -14.94
N LEU A 502 12.67 -7.68 -13.86
CA LEU A 502 11.22 -7.52 -13.84
C LEU A 502 10.75 -6.38 -12.89
N PRO A 503 11.19 -5.13 -13.07
CA PRO A 503 10.87 -4.04 -12.14
C PRO A 503 9.39 -3.67 -12.11
N MET A 504 8.68 -3.68 -13.26
CA MET A 504 7.25 -3.35 -13.30
C MET A 504 6.42 -4.45 -12.65
N PHE A 505 6.75 -5.72 -12.92
CA PHE A 505 6.13 -6.84 -12.22
C PHE A 505 6.41 -6.79 -10.72
N THR A 506 7.67 -6.56 -10.32
CA THR A 506 8.06 -6.54 -8.91
C THR A 506 7.30 -5.46 -8.14
N LYS A 507 7.10 -4.28 -8.73
CA LYS A 507 6.26 -3.21 -8.19
C LYS A 507 4.81 -3.64 -7.95
N LEU A 508 4.22 -4.37 -8.89
CA LEU A 508 2.83 -4.83 -8.77
C LEU A 508 2.64 -5.97 -7.75
N PHE A 509 3.62 -6.86 -7.59
CA PHE A 509 3.42 -8.15 -6.92
C PHE A 509 4.34 -8.42 -5.73
N THR A 510 5.62 -8.05 -5.77
CA THR A 510 6.62 -8.77 -4.95
C THR A 510 7.59 -7.89 -4.20
N GLN A 511 7.34 -6.60 -4.03
CA GLN A 511 8.27 -5.81 -3.22
C GLN A 511 8.19 -6.26 -1.76
N THR A 512 9.29 -6.11 -1.05
CA THR A 512 9.40 -6.47 0.37
C THR A 512 10.03 -5.31 1.10
N ASN A 513 9.54 -5.05 2.29
CA ASN A 513 10.12 -4.06 3.19
C ASN A 513 11.28 -4.69 4.02
N GLN A 514 12.08 -3.95 4.80
CA GLN A 514 13.21 -4.50 5.60
C GLN A 514 12.81 -5.61 6.54
N THR A 515 11.57 -5.55 7.04
CA THR A 515 11.07 -6.57 7.95
C THR A 515 10.70 -7.87 7.24
N GLY A 516 10.89 -7.93 5.92
CA GLY A 516 10.57 -9.08 5.07
C GLY A 516 9.10 -9.19 4.72
N TYR A 517 8.24 -8.24 5.14
CA TYR A 517 6.82 -8.28 4.74
C TYR A 517 6.68 -7.79 3.31
N GLY A 518 5.86 -8.49 2.51
CA GLY A 518 5.53 -8.05 1.17
C GLY A 518 4.73 -6.75 1.19
N VAL A 519 5.14 -5.82 0.33
CA VAL A 519 4.43 -4.59 0.00
C VAL A 519 4.20 -4.60 -1.51
N SER A 520 2.96 -4.50 -1.97
CA SER A 520 2.66 -4.51 -3.40
C SER A 520 1.45 -3.66 -3.74
N THR A 521 1.44 -3.02 -4.92
CA THR A 521 0.30 -2.17 -5.31
C THR A 521 -1.01 -2.95 -5.48
N LEU A 522 -0.95 -4.27 -5.66
CA LEU A 522 -2.13 -5.13 -5.76
C LEU A 522 -2.51 -5.78 -4.43
N GLY A 523 -1.54 -6.35 -3.72
CA GLY A 523 -1.78 -7.07 -2.48
C GLY A 523 -2.21 -6.17 -1.32
N ASP A 524 -1.71 -4.94 -1.26
CA ASP A 524 -1.98 -4.00 -0.17
C ASP A 524 -2.92 -2.85 -0.57
N TYR A 525 -3.51 -2.94 -1.76
CA TYR A 525 -4.45 -1.92 -2.22
C TYR A 525 -5.61 -1.72 -1.25
N VAL A 526 -6.17 -2.80 -0.69
CA VAL A 526 -7.24 -2.74 0.31
C VAL A 526 -6.76 -3.24 1.67
N SER A 527 -7.13 -2.54 2.74
CA SER A 527 -6.82 -2.95 4.11
C SER A 527 -8.01 -3.63 4.78
N THR A 528 -7.77 -4.81 5.36
CA THR A 528 -8.80 -5.54 6.14
C THR A 528 -8.96 -5.02 7.58
N SER A 529 -8.15 -4.05 8.02
CA SER A 529 -8.12 -3.58 9.41
C SER A 529 -9.46 -3.04 9.91
N LYS A 530 -10.15 -2.22 9.10
CA LYS A 530 -11.47 -1.66 9.45
C LYS A 530 -12.50 -2.78 9.66
N ALA A 531 -12.53 -3.77 8.75
CA ALA A 531 -13.41 -4.91 8.84
C ALA A 531 -13.10 -5.78 10.06
N LYS A 532 -11.82 -6.11 10.30
CA LYS A 532 -11.38 -6.87 11.48
C LYS A 532 -11.78 -6.22 12.80
N ASN A 533 -11.62 -4.90 12.90
CA ASN A 533 -12.02 -4.15 14.09
C ASN A 533 -13.55 -4.14 14.23
N THR A 534 -14.29 -4.01 13.13
CA THR A 534 -15.77 -3.99 13.15
C THR A 534 -16.35 -5.33 13.58
N PHE A 535 -15.88 -6.44 12.99
CA PHE A 535 -16.41 -7.78 13.27
C PHE A 535 -15.83 -8.39 14.55
N ASN A 536 -14.64 -7.96 14.98
CA ASN A 536 -14.00 -8.30 16.26
C ASN A 536 -14.11 -9.80 16.61
N HIS A 537 -13.89 -10.67 15.61
CA HIS A 537 -14.07 -12.11 15.74
C HIS A 537 -12.77 -12.77 16.22
N PRO A 538 -12.77 -13.57 17.30
CA PRO A 538 -11.56 -14.21 17.81
C PRO A 538 -11.04 -15.34 16.92
N ARG A 539 -9.71 -15.49 16.86
CA ARG A 539 -9.04 -16.58 16.14
C ARG A 539 -9.35 -17.96 16.72
N PRO A 540 -9.17 -19.06 15.93
CA PRO A 540 -9.57 -20.41 16.33
C PRO A 540 -9.01 -20.88 17.68
N TYR A 541 -7.77 -20.49 17.99
CA TYR A 541 -7.04 -20.90 19.20
C TYR A 541 -7.22 -19.93 20.40
N VAL A 542 -8.01 -18.88 20.27
CA VAL A 542 -8.29 -17.90 21.35
C VAL A 542 -9.51 -18.35 22.15
N ASP A 543 -9.55 -18.07 23.45
CA ASP A 543 -10.73 -18.37 24.30
C ASP A 543 -11.91 -17.46 23.92
N ARG A 544 -13.00 -18.08 23.47
CA ARG A 544 -14.22 -17.43 22.96
C ARG A 544 -15.36 -17.39 23.98
N THR A 545 -15.07 -17.60 25.26
CA THR A 545 -16.07 -17.56 26.34
C THR A 545 -16.78 -16.20 26.38
N ASN A 546 -16.03 -15.11 26.23
CA ASN A 546 -16.57 -13.74 26.18
C ASN A 546 -17.42 -13.44 24.93
N GLY A 547 -17.42 -14.36 23.96
CA GLY A 547 -18.25 -14.31 22.77
C GLY A 547 -19.58 -15.03 22.86
N GLY A 548 -19.88 -15.67 23.98
CA GLY A 548 -21.09 -16.48 24.11
C GLY A 548 -21.05 -17.80 23.32
N TYR A 549 -19.87 -18.26 22.88
CA TYR A 549 -19.72 -19.57 22.23
C TYR A 549 -20.21 -20.73 23.13
N PRO A 550 -19.76 -20.85 24.40
CA PRO A 550 -20.27 -21.90 25.29
C PRO A 550 -21.77 -21.81 25.52
N ALA A 551 -22.32 -20.60 25.63
CA ALA A 551 -23.76 -20.39 25.82
C ALA A 551 -24.59 -20.84 24.60
N ALA A 552 -24.00 -20.78 23.40
CA ALA A 552 -24.58 -21.27 22.17
C ALA A 552 -24.30 -22.77 21.90
N GLY A 553 -23.68 -23.49 22.84
CA GLY A 553 -23.34 -24.90 22.71
C GLY A 553 -22.11 -25.18 21.82
N LEU A 554 -21.25 -24.18 21.61
CA LEU A 554 -20.00 -24.30 20.86
C LEU A 554 -18.78 -24.37 21.79
N ASP A 555 -17.69 -24.95 21.30
CA ASP A 555 -16.45 -25.05 22.06
C ASP A 555 -15.83 -23.66 22.29
N LYS A 556 -15.28 -23.44 23.49
CA LYS A 556 -14.59 -22.18 23.82
C LYS A 556 -13.33 -21.95 23.00
N THR A 557 -12.70 -23.01 22.47
CA THR A 557 -11.52 -22.97 21.59
C THR A 557 -11.63 -24.08 20.57
N VAL A 558 -11.18 -23.86 19.34
CA VAL A 558 -11.01 -24.93 18.34
C VAL A 558 -9.78 -25.75 18.71
N GLY A 559 -9.85 -27.07 18.58
CA GLY A 559 -8.75 -27.98 18.88
C GLY A 559 -7.66 -27.96 17.80
N ILE A 560 -6.87 -26.88 17.76
CA ILE A 560 -5.80 -26.61 16.80
C ILE A 560 -4.47 -27.24 17.22
N GLU A 561 -3.82 -27.94 16.30
CA GLU A 561 -2.41 -28.33 16.36
C GLU A 561 -1.53 -27.15 15.92
N LYS A 562 -0.93 -26.45 16.90
CA LYS A 562 -0.08 -25.28 16.63
C LYS A 562 1.24 -25.71 15.97
N VAL A 563 1.62 -25.00 14.92
CA VAL A 563 2.84 -25.25 14.16
C VAL A 563 4.04 -24.55 14.82
N GLN A 564 5.19 -25.23 14.91
CA GLN A 564 6.42 -24.58 15.37
C GLN A 564 7.04 -23.73 14.25
N ALA A 565 7.74 -22.67 14.63
CA ALA A 565 8.56 -21.92 13.68
C ALA A 565 9.61 -22.85 13.03
N TRP A 566 9.88 -22.62 11.75
CA TRP A 566 10.76 -23.47 10.95
C TRP A 566 11.77 -22.62 10.20
N THR A 567 13.01 -23.08 10.16
CA THR A 567 14.07 -22.47 9.35
C THR A 567 14.30 -23.36 8.14
N ASP A 568 14.15 -22.77 6.95
CA ASP A 568 14.30 -23.48 5.70
C ASP A 568 15.78 -23.80 5.37
N SER A 569 16.00 -24.44 4.23
CA SER A 569 17.36 -24.76 3.76
C SER A 569 18.21 -23.54 3.40
N THR A 570 17.60 -22.36 3.21
CA THR A 570 18.29 -21.10 2.90
C THR A 570 18.71 -20.35 4.16
N GLY A 571 18.25 -20.78 5.33
CA GLY A 571 18.47 -20.11 6.61
C GLY A 571 17.38 -19.09 6.96
N THR A 572 16.31 -19.01 6.16
CA THR A 572 15.16 -18.13 6.38
C THR A 572 14.25 -18.73 7.44
N ARG A 573 13.91 -17.95 8.47
CA ARG A 573 13.01 -18.38 9.55
C ARG A 573 11.57 -17.95 9.24
N HIS A 574 10.66 -18.93 9.22
CA HIS A 574 9.23 -18.74 9.02
C HIS A 574 8.47 -18.95 10.35
N ASP A 575 7.57 -18.03 10.69
CA ASP A 575 6.88 -18.00 11.99
C ASP A 575 5.36 -17.79 11.83
N PRO A 576 4.52 -18.68 12.39
CA PRO A 576 3.07 -18.54 12.30
C PRO A 576 2.52 -17.37 13.15
N SER A 577 3.34 -16.72 13.98
CA SER A 577 3.06 -15.46 14.69
C SER A 577 1.86 -15.49 15.64
N TYR A 578 1.62 -16.63 16.31
CA TYR A 578 0.43 -16.85 17.16
C TYR A 578 0.23 -15.77 18.24
N ASP A 579 1.30 -15.39 18.94
CA ASP A 579 1.23 -14.48 20.09
C ASP A 579 0.88 -13.05 19.68
N ALA A 580 1.49 -12.57 18.59
CA ALA A 580 1.21 -11.25 18.01
C ALA A 580 -0.24 -11.11 17.50
N MET A 581 -0.91 -12.24 17.26
CA MET A 581 -2.25 -12.30 16.70
C MET A 581 -3.37 -12.51 17.75
N THR A 582 -3.04 -12.61 19.03
CA THR A 582 -3.99 -12.92 20.11
C THR A 582 -5.11 -11.89 20.28
N THR A 583 -4.82 -10.61 20.05
CA THR A 583 -5.79 -9.48 20.10
C THR A 583 -6.08 -8.91 18.71
N SER A 584 -5.86 -9.70 17.65
CA SER A 584 -6.13 -9.33 16.26
C SER A 584 -7.28 -10.16 15.72
N GLY A 585 -8.33 -9.50 15.21
CA GLY A 585 -9.52 -10.15 14.68
C GLY A 585 -9.21 -11.11 13.52
N SER A 586 -9.90 -12.24 13.46
CA SER A 586 -9.75 -13.26 12.41
C SER A 586 -10.44 -12.86 11.11
N PHE A 587 -11.69 -12.38 11.18
CA PHE A 587 -12.52 -12.14 10.00
C PHE A 587 -12.42 -10.68 9.49
N PRO A 588 -12.19 -10.45 8.18
CA PRO A 588 -11.77 -11.42 7.15
C PRO A 588 -10.25 -11.67 7.17
N SER A 589 -9.76 -12.65 6.42
CA SER A 589 -8.33 -12.97 6.35
C SER A 589 -7.56 -12.05 5.39
N GLY A 590 -6.81 -11.08 5.91
CA GLY A 590 -5.94 -10.21 5.10
C GLY A 590 -4.86 -10.96 4.31
N HIS A 591 -4.32 -12.07 4.82
CA HIS A 591 -3.37 -12.90 4.06
C HIS A 591 -4.04 -13.55 2.84
N THR A 592 -5.32 -13.92 2.96
CA THR A 592 -6.08 -14.45 1.82
C THR A 592 -6.41 -13.35 0.83
N THR A 593 -6.76 -12.15 1.30
CA THR A 593 -6.94 -10.95 0.46
C THR A 593 -5.69 -10.70 -0.38
N TYR A 594 -4.53 -10.64 0.25
CA TYR A 594 -3.25 -10.45 -0.40
C TYR A 594 -2.93 -11.54 -1.44
N ALA A 595 -3.06 -12.82 -1.05
CA ALA A 595 -2.81 -13.94 -1.95
C ALA A 595 -3.79 -13.99 -3.14
N THR A 596 -5.07 -13.70 -2.90
CA THR A 596 -6.09 -13.64 -3.95
C THR A 596 -5.79 -12.47 -4.89
N SER A 597 -5.45 -11.30 -4.37
CA SER A 597 -5.11 -10.15 -5.20
C SER A 597 -3.92 -10.41 -6.11
N GLY A 598 -2.87 -11.04 -5.57
CA GLY A 598 -1.72 -11.49 -6.36
C GLY A 598 -2.09 -12.53 -7.42
N ALA A 599 -2.91 -13.52 -7.07
CA ALA A 599 -3.28 -14.57 -8.01
C ALA A 599 -4.16 -14.04 -9.16
N VAL A 600 -5.15 -13.19 -8.87
CA VAL A 600 -5.99 -12.55 -9.90
C VAL A 600 -5.17 -11.63 -10.80
N GLY A 601 -4.25 -10.86 -10.22
CA GLY A 601 -3.32 -10.04 -10.98
C GLY A 601 -2.44 -10.87 -11.91
N LEU A 602 -1.79 -11.92 -11.42
CA LEU A 602 -0.89 -12.75 -12.24
C LEU A 602 -1.68 -13.54 -13.30
N ALA A 603 -2.88 -14.02 -12.97
CA ALA A 603 -3.78 -14.67 -13.92
C ALA A 603 -4.24 -13.69 -15.02
N THR A 604 -4.34 -12.40 -14.72
CA THR A 604 -4.58 -11.37 -15.74
C THR A 604 -3.36 -11.19 -16.64
N LEU A 605 -2.14 -11.18 -16.11
CA LEU A 605 -0.93 -11.04 -16.92
C LEU A 605 -0.71 -12.26 -17.82
N LEU A 606 -0.97 -13.46 -17.30
CA LEU A 606 -0.78 -14.76 -17.95
C LEU A 606 -2.08 -15.57 -18.01
N PRO A 607 -3.10 -15.14 -18.78
CA PRO A 607 -4.41 -15.80 -18.80
C PRO A 607 -4.36 -17.25 -19.31
N GLU A 608 -3.31 -17.62 -20.05
CA GLU A 608 -3.06 -18.99 -20.49
C GLU A 608 -2.77 -19.97 -19.34
N LEU A 609 -2.44 -19.47 -18.14
CA LEU A 609 -2.13 -20.22 -16.92
C LEU A 609 -3.09 -19.85 -15.76
N ALA A 610 -4.17 -19.13 -16.04
CA ALA A 610 -5.07 -18.60 -15.02
C ALA A 610 -5.63 -19.67 -14.04
N PRO A 611 -6.10 -20.85 -14.48
CA PRO A 611 -6.59 -21.87 -13.55
C PRO A 611 -5.55 -22.34 -12.53
N GLU A 612 -4.31 -22.54 -12.97
CA GLU A 612 -3.20 -22.98 -12.12
C GLU A 612 -2.83 -21.90 -11.10
N ILE A 613 -2.76 -20.64 -11.56
CA ILE A 613 -2.48 -19.47 -10.72
C ILE A 613 -3.56 -19.27 -9.65
N LEU A 614 -4.83 -19.29 -10.06
CA LEU A 614 -5.95 -19.11 -9.14
C LEU A 614 -6.06 -20.28 -8.14
N ALA A 615 -5.79 -21.51 -8.58
CA ALA A 615 -5.71 -22.66 -7.69
C ALA A 615 -4.59 -22.52 -6.65
N ARG A 616 -3.38 -22.08 -7.05
CA ARG A 616 -2.27 -21.82 -6.12
C ARG A 616 -2.56 -20.69 -5.13
N GLY A 617 -3.20 -19.62 -5.59
CA GLY A 617 -3.68 -18.52 -4.73
C GLY A 617 -4.70 -19.00 -3.69
N SER A 618 -5.66 -19.84 -4.12
CA SER A 618 -6.63 -20.46 -3.19
C SER A 618 -5.97 -21.39 -2.18
N GLU A 619 -4.87 -22.06 -2.56
CA GLU A 619 -4.07 -22.88 -1.65
C GLU A 619 -3.38 -22.01 -0.59
N ALA A 620 -2.81 -20.86 -0.97
CA ALA A 620 -2.19 -19.94 -0.02
C ALA A 620 -3.20 -19.40 1.01
N GLY A 621 -4.45 -19.14 0.59
CA GLY A 621 -5.56 -18.87 1.51
C GLY A 621 -5.85 -20.05 2.44
N ASN A 622 -6.00 -21.26 1.88
CA ASN A 622 -6.24 -22.49 2.66
C ASN A 622 -5.13 -22.79 3.67
N ASN A 623 -3.89 -22.43 3.34
CA ASN A 623 -2.73 -22.60 4.21
C ASN A 623 -2.84 -21.78 5.51
N ARG A 624 -3.70 -20.77 5.56
CA ARG A 624 -4.03 -20.07 6.81
C ARG A 624 -4.89 -20.91 7.77
N ILE A 625 -5.68 -21.84 7.23
CA ILE A 625 -6.40 -22.85 8.02
C ILE A 625 -5.44 -23.98 8.40
N VAL A 626 -4.51 -24.36 7.52
CA VAL A 626 -3.42 -25.31 7.85
C VAL A 626 -2.65 -24.85 9.09
N LEU A 627 -2.36 -23.55 9.22
CA LEU A 627 -1.72 -22.98 10.42
C LEU A 627 -2.69 -22.79 11.61
N GLY A 628 -3.99 -23.00 11.42
CA GLY A 628 -5.02 -22.86 12.46
C GLY A 628 -5.28 -21.42 12.92
N VAL A 629 -4.94 -20.42 12.09
CA VAL A 629 -5.04 -18.99 12.44
C VAL A 629 -6.26 -18.29 11.85
N HIS A 630 -6.96 -18.95 10.93
CA HIS A 630 -8.16 -18.48 10.24
C HIS A 630 -9.17 -19.61 10.02
N TYR A 631 -10.43 -19.22 9.87
CA TYR A 631 -11.54 -20.12 9.56
C TYR A 631 -11.90 -20.09 8.06
N PRO A 632 -12.59 -21.11 7.52
CA PRO A 632 -13.15 -21.10 6.17
C PRO A 632 -13.88 -19.81 5.76
N LEU A 633 -14.75 -19.25 6.62
CA LEU A 633 -15.44 -17.99 6.33
C LEU A 633 -14.46 -16.81 6.19
N ASP A 634 -13.36 -16.79 6.95
CA ASP A 634 -12.34 -15.76 6.82
C ASP A 634 -11.64 -15.84 5.46
N ILE A 635 -11.43 -17.06 4.94
CA ILE A 635 -10.83 -17.30 3.63
C ILE A 635 -11.79 -16.89 2.51
N ILE A 636 -13.06 -17.24 2.62
CA ILE A 636 -14.10 -16.80 1.67
C ILE A 636 -14.19 -15.28 1.65
N GLY A 637 -14.24 -14.63 2.82
CA GLY A 637 -14.26 -13.17 2.95
C GLY A 637 -12.99 -12.52 2.36
N GLY A 638 -11.82 -13.05 2.70
CA GLY A 638 -10.55 -12.54 2.15
C GLY A 638 -10.46 -12.69 0.63
N ARG A 639 -10.98 -13.78 0.05
CA ARG A 639 -11.07 -13.92 -1.41
C ARG A 639 -12.01 -12.87 -2.02
N ILE A 640 -13.19 -12.65 -1.44
CA ILE A 640 -14.13 -11.60 -1.89
C ILE A 640 -13.43 -10.23 -1.87
N ASP A 641 -12.70 -9.92 -0.80
CA ASP A 641 -11.94 -8.68 -0.66
C ASP A 641 -10.87 -8.54 -1.76
N GLY A 642 -10.14 -9.63 -2.08
CA GLY A 642 -9.12 -9.63 -3.12
C GLY A 642 -9.71 -9.50 -4.54
N ASP A 643 -10.85 -10.16 -4.79
CA ASP A 643 -11.56 -10.07 -6.06
C ASP A 643 -12.08 -8.64 -6.29
N VAL A 644 -12.75 -8.03 -5.30
CA VAL A 644 -13.26 -6.65 -5.43
C VAL A 644 -12.13 -5.62 -5.55
N ALA A 645 -11.01 -5.85 -4.86
CA ALA A 645 -9.80 -5.03 -4.99
C ALA A 645 -9.29 -5.00 -6.43
N ASN A 646 -9.22 -6.15 -7.09
CA ASN A 646 -8.79 -6.22 -8.49
C ASN A 646 -9.85 -5.63 -9.44
N VAL A 647 -11.15 -5.84 -9.18
CA VAL A 647 -12.20 -5.19 -9.99
C VAL A 647 -12.08 -3.67 -9.96
N ALA A 648 -11.86 -3.07 -8.79
CA ALA A 648 -11.69 -1.63 -8.65
C ALA A 648 -10.45 -1.14 -9.41
N ARG A 649 -9.29 -1.81 -9.27
CA ARG A 649 -8.06 -1.48 -10.01
C ARG A 649 -8.19 -1.64 -11.53
N TRP A 650 -8.91 -2.65 -12.02
CA TRP A 650 -9.07 -2.91 -13.46
C TRP A 650 -10.13 -2.02 -14.10
N SER A 651 -11.00 -1.42 -13.28
CA SER A 651 -11.98 -0.43 -13.74
C SER A 651 -11.38 0.98 -13.83
N ASP A 652 -10.18 1.18 -13.29
CA ASP A 652 -9.38 2.38 -13.42
C ASP A 652 -8.52 2.30 -14.69
N ALA A 653 -8.94 2.99 -15.74
CA ALA A 653 -8.27 2.97 -17.04
C ALA A 653 -6.82 3.50 -16.97
N THR A 654 -6.54 4.44 -16.07
CA THR A 654 -5.19 4.99 -15.86
C THR A 654 -4.29 3.96 -15.21
N PHE A 655 -4.78 3.28 -14.15
CA PHE A 655 -4.03 2.20 -13.51
C PHE A 655 -3.72 1.06 -14.50
N VAL A 656 -4.70 0.68 -15.32
CA VAL A 656 -4.50 -0.35 -16.35
C VAL A 656 -3.41 0.06 -17.35
N LYS A 657 -3.50 1.28 -17.88
CA LYS A 657 -2.56 1.81 -18.88
C LYS A 657 -1.14 1.94 -18.33
N ASP A 658 -1.01 2.43 -17.10
CA ASP A 658 0.29 2.88 -16.57
C ASP A 658 0.99 1.80 -15.73
N GLN A 659 0.25 0.84 -15.17
CA GLN A 659 0.81 -0.21 -14.33
C GLN A 659 0.61 -1.61 -14.92
N LEU A 660 -0.63 -1.97 -15.24
CA LEU A 660 -0.98 -3.36 -15.59
C LEU A 660 -0.45 -3.79 -16.98
N GLU A 661 -0.71 -2.99 -18.01
CA GLU A 661 -0.27 -3.29 -19.38
C GLU A 661 1.26 -3.32 -19.52
N PRO A 662 2.02 -2.35 -18.97
CA PRO A 662 3.49 -2.39 -18.99
C PRO A 662 4.04 -3.62 -18.27
N ALA A 663 3.51 -3.96 -17.08
CA ALA A 663 3.95 -5.14 -16.35
C ALA A 663 3.65 -6.45 -17.11
N ARG A 664 2.50 -6.52 -17.80
CA ARG A 664 2.19 -7.66 -18.69
C ARG A 664 3.22 -7.76 -19.81
N GLN A 665 3.49 -6.65 -20.49
CA GLN A 665 4.39 -6.62 -21.63
C GLN A 665 5.82 -7.00 -21.22
N GLU A 666 6.30 -6.49 -20.09
CA GLU A 666 7.58 -6.83 -19.48
C GLU A 666 7.67 -8.33 -19.18
N LEU A 667 6.71 -8.88 -18.44
CA LEU A 667 6.70 -10.29 -18.04
C LEU A 667 6.66 -11.23 -19.25
N VAL A 668 5.75 -10.98 -20.21
CA VAL A 668 5.62 -11.81 -21.42
C VAL A 668 6.90 -11.78 -22.25
N ASN A 669 7.53 -10.61 -22.40
CA ASN A 669 8.79 -10.47 -23.12
C ASN A 669 9.92 -11.22 -22.44
N TYR A 670 10.05 -11.09 -21.12
CA TYR A 670 11.07 -11.75 -20.33
C TYR A 670 10.92 -13.28 -20.42
N LEU A 671 9.72 -13.81 -20.14
CA LEU A 671 9.48 -15.26 -20.23
C LEU A 671 9.74 -15.79 -21.65
N THR A 672 9.27 -15.07 -22.68
CA THR A 672 9.51 -15.48 -24.09
C THR A 672 11.00 -15.50 -24.42
N LYS A 673 11.78 -14.51 -23.95
CA LYS A 673 13.23 -14.45 -24.13
C LYS A 673 13.92 -15.66 -23.48
N GLU A 674 13.60 -15.94 -22.22
CA GLU A 674 14.19 -17.07 -21.49
C GLU A 674 13.81 -18.42 -22.13
N CYS A 675 12.55 -18.60 -22.53
CA CYS A 675 12.10 -19.77 -23.25
C CYS A 675 12.84 -19.97 -24.58
N LYS A 676 13.03 -18.89 -25.35
CA LYS A 676 13.78 -18.94 -26.61
C LYS A 676 15.23 -19.32 -26.39
N ALA A 677 15.87 -18.73 -25.38
CA ALA A 677 17.26 -19.03 -25.03
C ALA A 677 17.47 -20.51 -24.63
N ASN A 678 16.45 -21.13 -24.05
CA ASN A 678 16.50 -22.52 -23.56
C ASN A 678 15.80 -23.53 -24.48
N GLY A 679 15.39 -23.14 -25.69
CA GLY A 679 14.86 -24.05 -26.71
C GLY A 679 13.39 -24.48 -26.51
N TYR A 680 12.61 -23.77 -25.68
CA TYR A 680 11.20 -24.07 -25.43
C TYR A 680 10.21 -23.39 -26.40
N GLY A 681 10.71 -22.56 -27.33
CA GLY A 681 9.90 -21.87 -28.34
C GLY A 681 10.20 -20.37 -28.40
N SER A 682 9.73 -19.71 -29.47
CA SER A 682 9.92 -18.28 -29.69
C SER A 682 8.72 -17.43 -29.31
N THR A 683 7.64 -18.03 -28.81
CA THR A 683 6.45 -17.37 -28.27
C THR A 683 6.10 -17.95 -26.91
N LEU A 684 5.41 -17.18 -26.07
CA LEU A 684 4.91 -17.66 -24.78
C LEU A 684 4.01 -18.89 -24.93
N SER A 685 3.12 -18.92 -25.93
CA SER A 685 2.24 -20.07 -26.19
C SER A 685 3.02 -21.34 -26.54
N GLN A 686 4.07 -21.25 -27.37
CA GLN A 686 4.96 -22.37 -27.64
C GLN A 686 5.70 -22.81 -26.37
N CYS A 687 6.14 -21.86 -25.55
CA CYS A 687 6.81 -22.18 -24.30
C CYS A 687 5.89 -22.94 -23.34
N ILE A 688 4.67 -22.46 -23.11
CA ILE A 688 3.67 -23.12 -22.27
C ILE A 688 3.36 -24.53 -22.79
N THR A 689 3.19 -24.68 -24.10
CA THR A 689 2.90 -25.98 -24.72
C THR A 689 4.08 -26.95 -24.58
N THR A 690 5.30 -26.51 -24.87
CA THR A 690 6.51 -27.36 -24.85
C THR A 690 6.88 -27.77 -23.43
N THR A 691 6.67 -26.87 -22.46
CA THR A 691 6.90 -27.14 -21.04
C THR A 691 5.75 -27.88 -20.37
N GLU A 692 4.59 -27.98 -21.03
CA GLU A 692 3.32 -28.44 -20.47
C GLU A 692 2.92 -27.69 -19.19
N ALA A 693 3.19 -26.38 -19.12
CA ALA A 693 2.93 -25.55 -17.94
C ALA A 693 1.43 -25.42 -17.59
N ASN A 694 0.55 -25.57 -18.58
CA ASN A 694 -0.92 -25.66 -18.42
C ASN A 694 -1.43 -27.12 -18.39
N GLY A 695 -0.54 -28.09 -18.24
CA GLY A 695 -0.81 -29.52 -18.30
C GLY A 695 -0.20 -30.27 -17.13
N SER A 696 0.18 -31.53 -17.36
CA SER A 696 0.65 -32.45 -16.31
C SER A 696 2.00 -32.09 -15.66
N LYS A 697 2.75 -31.17 -16.26
CA LYS A 697 4.04 -30.67 -15.75
C LYS A 697 3.96 -29.23 -15.26
N GLY A 698 2.74 -28.69 -15.14
CA GLY A 698 2.47 -27.37 -14.60
C GLY A 698 2.49 -27.33 -13.08
N TYR A 699 1.66 -26.45 -12.52
CA TYR A 699 1.39 -26.43 -11.08
C TYR A 699 0.80 -27.78 -10.63
N ALA A 700 1.41 -28.34 -9.59
CA ALA A 700 0.97 -29.57 -8.97
C ALA A 700 1.11 -29.46 -7.45
N ASN A 701 0.19 -30.08 -6.73
CA ASN A 701 0.33 -30.28 -5.29
C ASN A 701 -0.30 -31.61 -4.89
N SER A 702 0.33 -32.33 -3.97
CA SER A 702 -0.15 -33.61 -3.45
C SER A 702 -1.01 -33.48 -2.19
N PHE A 703 -1.23 -32.27 -1.70
CA PHE A 703 -1.91 -32.04 -0.43
C PHE A 703 -3.42 -32.16 -0.61
N VAL A 704 -4.04 -32.98 0.26
CA VAL A 704 -5.48 -33.18 0.27
C VAL A 704 -6.04 -32.93 1.65
N ASP A 705 -7.27 -32.44 1.68
CA ASP A 705 -8.01 -32.14 2.90
C ASP A 705 -9.51 -32.43 2.67
N PRO A 706 -10.39 -32.24 3.68
CA PRO A 706 -11.83 -32.47 3.52
C PRO A 706 -12.53 -31.60 2.45
N VAL A 707 -11.88 -30.57 1.91
CA VAL A 707 -12.39 -29.65 0.90
C VAL A 707 -11.84 -30.01 -0.48
N SER A 708 -10.52 -30.07 -0.62
CA SER A 708 -9.83 -30.54 -1.82
C SER A 708 -9.38 -31.98 -1.62
N THR A 709 -10.26 -32.93 -1.95
CA THR A 709 -10.09 -34.36 -1.66
C THR A 709 -9.22 -35.12 -2.66
N GLN A 710 -8.71 -34.44 -3.70
CA GLN A 710 -7.83 -35.01 -4.71
C GLN A 710 -6.62 -34.09 -4.92
N PRO A 711 -5.44 -34.66 -5.23
CA PRO A 711 -4.27 -33.88 -5.63
C PRO A 711 -4.54 -32.99 -6.86
N VAL A 712 -3.80 -31.89 -6.97
CA VAL A 712 -3.72 -31.12 -8.21
C VAL A 712 -2.61 -31.71 -9.06
N THR A 713 -2.97 -32.22 -10.23
CA THR A 713 -2.06 -32.89 -11.18
C THR A 713 -2.16 -32.32 -12.59
N ASP A 714 -3.19 -31.53 -12.86
CA ASP A 714 -3.49 -30.92 -14.15
C ASP A 714 -4.47 -29.75 -13.97
N ARG A 715 -4.82 -29.10 -15.08
CA ARG A 715 -5.80 -28.02 -15.10
C ARG A 715 -7.17 -28.39 -14.53
N ALA A 716 -7.67 -29.58 -14.87
CA ALA A 716 -9.02 -29.99 -14.46
C ALA A 716 -9.10 -30.15 -12.93
N SER A 717 -8.08 -30.78 -12.34
CA SER A 717 -7.94 -30.89 -10.89
C SER A 717 -7.65 -29.55 -10.22
N ALA A 718 -6.92 -28.62 -10.86
CA ALA A 718 -6.72 -27.25 -10.38
C ALA A 718 -8.05 -26.47 -10.29
N ILE A 719 -8.86 -26.49 -11.35
CA ILE A 719 -10.21 -25.86 -11.36
C ILE A 719 -11.08 -26.46 -10.26
N LYS A 720 -11.08 -27.79 -10.12
CA LYS A 720 -11.87 -28.47 -9.09
C LYS A 720 -11.43 -28.09 -7.67
N ALA A 721 -10.12 -28.03 -7.41
CA ALA A 721 -9.59 -27.61 -6.12
C ALA A 721 -9.99 -26.16 -5.79
N TYR A 722 -9.90 -25.26 -6.78
CA TYR A 722 -10.35 -23.87 -6.66
C TYR A 722 -11.85 -23.81 -6.31
N GLN A 723 -12.71 -24.45 -7.11
CA GLN A 723 -14.16 -24.48 -6.91
C GLN A 723 -14.58 -25.05 -5.54
N SER A 724 -13.91 -26.10 -5.05
CA SER A 724 -14.16 -26.63 -3.71
C SER A 724 -13.87 -25.59 -2.62
N ARG A 725 -12.74 -24.88 -2.74
CA ARG A 725 -12.31 -23.83 -1.78
C ARG A 725 -13.12 -22.54 -1.91
N MET A 726 -13.89 -22.34 -2.98
CA MET A 726 -14.83 -21.21 -3.04
C MET A 726 -15.95 -21.30 -2.00
N THR A 727 -16.29 -22.52 -1.54
CA THR A 727 -17.46 -22.75 -0.69
C THR A 727 -17.16 -23.44 0.63
N TYR A 728 -16.04 -24.17 0.76
CA TYR A 728 -15.67 -24.91 1.98
C TYR A 728 -16.80 -25.82 2.53
N GLY A 729 -17.66 -26.32 1.64
CA GLY A 729 -18.78 -27.19 2.01
C GLY A 729 -19.92 -26.49 2.77
N PHE A 730 -19.99 -25.14 2.76
CA PHE A 730 -21.15 -24.41 3.31
C PHE A 730 -22.41 -24.51 2.44
N THR A 731 -22.32 -25.08 1.24
CA THR A 731 -23.48 -25.48 0.46
C THR A 731 -24.34 -26.41 1.31
N ALA A 732 -25.54 -25.96 1.70
CA ALA A 732 -26.40 -26.63 2.66
C ALA A 732 -26.45 -28.15 2.41
N SER A 733 -25.85 -28.91 3.30
CA SER A 733 -25.82 -30.37 3.27
C SER A 733 -27.25 -30.89 3.39
N GLY A 734 -27.87 -31.18 2.23
CA GLY A 734 -29.23 -31.72 2.14
C GLY A 734 -30.18 -30.96 1.20
N ASN A 735 -29.87 -29.72 0.78
CA ASN A 735 -30.68 -28.99 -0.20
C ASN A 735 -29.91 -28.84 -1.52
N GLN A 736 -30.34 -29.58 -2.54
CA GLN A 736 -29.92 -29.31 -3.93
C GLN A 736 -30.33 -27.89 -4.29
N THR A 737 -29.42 -27.09 -4.87
CA THR A 737 -29.78 -25.79 -5.45
C THR A 737 -30.92 -26.01 -6.44
N THR A 738 -32.07 -25.39 -6.21
CA THR A 738 -33.21 -25.52 -7.12
C THR A 738 -32.85 -24.94 -8.50
N ALA A 739 -33.52 -25.38 -9.56
CA ALA A 739 -33.31 -24.84 -10.90
C ALA A 739 -33.48 -23.31 -10.94
N LEU A 740 -34.44 -22.77 -10.18
CA LEU A 740 -34.65 -21.33 -10.05
C LEU A 740 -33.49 -20.63 -9.36
N GLN A 741 -33.04 -21.15 -8.21
CA GLN A 741 -31.90 -20.58 -7.50
C GLN A 741 -30.63 -20.61 -8.34
N LYS A 742 -30.40 -21.70 -9.08
CA LYS A 742 -29.32 -21.81 -10.06
C LYS A 742 -29.45 -20.76 -11.16
N ALA A 743 -30.64 -20.58 -11.73
CA ALA A 743 -30.88 -19.58 -12.76
C ALA A 743 -30.64 -18.14 -12.25
N VAL A 744 -30.98 -17.85 -10.99
CA VAL A 744 -30.71 -16.56 -10.35
C VAL A 744 -29.21 -16.38 -10.14
N SER A 745 -28.51 -17.33 -9.51
CA SER A 745 -27.09 -17.19 -9.16
C SER A 745 -26.14 -17.21 -10.36
N THR A 746 -26.62 -17.65 -11.52
CA THR A 746 -25.89 -17.63 -12.80
C THR A 746 -26.44 -16.58 -13.77
N SER A 747 -27.25 -15.63 -13.28
CA SER A 747 -27.74 -14.50 -14.06
C SER A 747 -26.65 -13.45 -14.25
N VAL A 748 -26.65 -12.78 -15.41
CA VAL A 748 -25.79 -11.62 -15.70
C VAL A 748 -26.03 -10.46 -14.73
N ASP A 749 -27.22 -10.39 -14.13
CA ASP A 749 -27.59 -9.39 -13.13
C ASP A 749 -26.90 -9.62 -11.78
N GLN A 750 -26.38 -10.83 -11.55
CA GLN A 750 -25.60 -11.16 -10.35
C GLN A 750 -24.09 -11.00 -10.56
N VAL A 751 -23.63 -10.65 -11.77
CA VAL A 751 -22.22 -10.37 -12.00
C VAL A 751 -21.90 -9.00 -11.38
N PRO A 752 -20.87 -8.87 -10.53
CA PRO A 752 -20.51 -7.57 -9.96
C PRO A 752 -20.22 -6.53 -11.04
N ALA A 753 -20.53 -5.26 -10.80
CA ALA A 753 -20.19 -4.18 -11.73
C ALA A 753 -18.67 -4.10 -11.91
N GLY A 754 -18.20 -3.91 -13.15
CA GLY A 754 -16.77 -3.83 -13.47
C GLY A 754 -16.04 -5.17 -13.51
N ALA A 755 -16.64 -6.28 -13.04
CA ALA A 755 -15.99 -7.60 -13.05
C ALA A 755 -15.64 -8.09 -14.46
N GLU A 756 -16.34 -7.60 -15.50
CA GLU A 756 -15.96 -7.83 -16.89
C GLU A 756 -14.55 -7.37 -17.25
N ASN A 757 -13.97 -6.44 -16.48
CA ASN A 757 -12.63 -5.93 -16.73
C ASN A 757 -11.55 -6.95 -16.37
N LEU A 758 -11.80 -7.85 -15.42
CA LEU A 758 -10.88 -8.96 -15.07
C LEU A 758 -10.63 -9.92 -16.24
N LEU A 759 -11.58 -9.97 -17.20
CA LEU A 759 -11.52 -10.85 -18.36
C LEU A 759 -10.93 -10.17 -19.61
N THR A 760 -10.44 -8.93 -19.52
CA THR A 760 -9.96 -8.13 -20.66
C THR A 760 -8.75 -8.74 -21.36
N THR A 761 -7.79 -9.27 -20.61
CA THR A 761 -6.60 -9.91 -21.20
C THR A 761 -6.87 -11.32 -21.71
N ALA A 762 -7.81 -12.05 -21.10
CA ALA A 762 -8.25 -13.37 -21.56
C ALA A 762 -9.09 -13.27 -22.84
N TYR A 763 -9.94 -12.24 -22.95
CA TYR A 763 -10.85 -12.04 -24.09
C TYR A 763 -10.85 -10.58 -24.59
N PRO A 764 -9.74 -10.13 -25.21
CA PRO A 764 -9.59 -8.74 -25.65
C PRO A 764 -10.57 -8.36 -26.78
N THR A 765 -11.08 -9.35 -27.53
CA THR A 765 -12.01 -9.14 -28.65
C THR A 765 -13.49 -9.12 -28.23
N LEU A 766 -13.81 -9.52 -27.00
CA LEU A 766 -15.17 -9.45 -26.48
C LEU A 766 -15.51 -8.04 -26.00
N THR A 767 -16.78 -7.67 -26.09
CA THR A 767 -17.36 -6.50 -25.43
C THR A 767 -17.50 -6.77 -23.92
N GLY A 768 -17.65 -5.70 -23.12
CA GLY A 768 -17.93 -5.84 -21.69
C GLY A 768 -19.17 -6.70 -21.42
N ALA A 769 -20.26 -6.50 -22.17
CA ALA A 769 -21.48 -7.29 -22.04
C ALA A 769 -21.26 -8.79 -22.29
N GLN A 770 -20.49 -9.14 -23.32
CA GLN A 770 -20.13 -10.54 -23.59
C GLN A 770 -19.25 -11.13 -22.48
N ARG A 771 -18.28 -10.37 -21.94
CA ARG A 771 -17.47 -10.82 -20.78
C ARG A 771 -18.32 -11.04 -19.52
N ARG A 772 -19.34 -10.20 -19.28
CA ARG A 772 -20.32 -10.45 -18.20
C ARG A 772 -21.10 -11.75 -18.43
N GLN A 773 -21.46 -12.07 -19.67
CA GLN A 773 -22.10 -13.36 -19.99
C GLN A 773 -21.18 -14.56 -19.73
N VAL A 774 -19.86 -14.43 -19.97
CA VAL A 774 -18.87 -15.46 -19.61
C VAL A 774 -18.86 -15.69 -18.10
N LEU A 775 -18.70 -14.62 -17.31
CA LEU A 775 -18.71 -14.70 -15.84
C LEU A 775 -20.01 -15.32 -15.29
N ALA A 776 -21.16 -14.93 -15.85
CA ALA A 776 -22.46 -15.45 -15.45
C ALA A 776 -22.59 -16.95 -15.73
N GLN A 777 -22.18 -17.42 -16.92
CA GLN A 777 -22.30 -18.82 -17.32
C GLN A 777 -21.30 -19.75 -16.60
N THR A 778 -20.18 -19.21 -16.09
CA THR A 778 -19.23 -19.99 -15.30
C THR A 778 -19.45 -19.87 -13.79
N ALA A 779 -20.31 -18.95 -13.32
CA ALA A 779 -20.55 -18.74 -11.91
C ALA A 779 -21.00 -20.03 -11.18
N LEU A 780 -20.57 -20.17 -9.92
CA LEU A 780 -20.97 -21.31 -9.10
C LEU A 780 -22.50 -21.33 -8.92
N PRO A 781 -23.17 -22.46 -9.21
CA PRO A 781 -24.62 -22.56 -9.13
C PRO A 781 -25.10 -22.83 -7.69
N VAL A 782 -24.72 -21.96 -6.76
CA VAL A 782 -25.01 -22.09 -5.32
C VAL A 782 -25.85 -20.91 -4.83
N SER A 783 -26.67 -21.11 -3.81
CA SER A 783 -27.59 -20.11 -3.25
C SER A 783 -27.80 -20.32 -1.74
N GLY A 784 -27.96 -19.23 -1.00
CA GLY A 784 -28.23 -19.23 0.44
C GLY A 784 -26.99 -19.50 1.30
N ASN A 785 -25.78 -19.42 0.73
CA ASN A 785 -24.56 -19.64 1.48
C ASN A 785 -24.21 -18.42 2.35
N PRO A 786 -23.49 -18.61 3.48
CA PRO A 786 -22.97 -17.50 4.27
C PRO A 786 -22.15 -16.52 3.43
N LEU A 787 -22.29 -15.22 3.70
CA LEU A 787 -21.65 -14.10 2.97
C LEU A 787 -22.20 -13.82 1.56
N GLN A 788 -22.99 -14.72 0.98
CA GLN A 788 -23.37 -14.60 -0.42
C GLN A 788 -24.18 -13.35 -0.73
N SER A 789 -25.15 -12.99 0.12
CA SER A 789 -26.09 -11.90 -0.16
C SER A 789 -25.40 -10.53 -0.15
N SER A 790 -24.58 -10.28 0.88
CA SER A 790 -23.81 -9.05 1.04
C SER A 790 -22.65 -8.92 0.04
N SER A 791 -22.15 -10.04 -0.49
CA SER A 791 -21.01 -10.06 -1.42
C SER A 791 -21.30 -9.54 -2.83
N GLN A 792 -22.53 -9.12 -3.15
CA GLN A 792 -22.88 -8.53 -4.46
C GLN A 792 -22.49 -9.40 -5.69
N GLY A 793 -22.45 -10.73 -5.52
CA GLY A 793 -22.09 -11.69 -6.57
C GLY A 793 -20.66 -12.19 -6.56
N TYR A 794 -19.74 -11.55 -5.82
CA TYR A 794 -18.34 -11.97 -5.71
C TYR A 794 -18.19 -13.39 -5.16
N TYR A 795 -19.10 -13.82 -4.27
CA TYR A 795 -19.09 -15.19 -3.74
C TYR A 795 -19.12 -16.27 -4.83
N ASN A 796 -19.91 -16.03 -5.89
CA ASN A 796 -20.20 -16.99 -6.96
C ASN A 796 -19.20 -16.92 -8.12
N MET A 797 -18.35 -15.90 -8.18
CA MET A 797 -17.49 -15.61 -9.32
C MET A 797 -16.38 -16.65 -9.49
N ASP A 798 -16.57 -17.63 -10.39
CA ASP A 798 -15.56 -18.64 -10.71
C ASP A 798 -14.63 -18.14 -11.82
N LEU A 799 -13.57 -17.43 -11.41
CA LEU A 799 -12.56 -16.89 -12.32
C LEU A 799 -11.73 -17.98 -13.00
N ALA A 800 -11.48 -19.12 -12.34
CA ALA A 800 -10.67 -20.20 -12.91
C ALA A 800 -11.36 -20.80 -14.14
N SER A 801 -12.66 -21.03 -14.06
CA SER A 801 -13.47 -21.45 -15.21
C SER A 801 -13.63 -20.34 -16.25
N ALA A 802 -13.87 -19.11 -15.82
CA ALA A 802 -14.10 -17.98 -16.72
C ALA A 802 -12.88 -17.64 -17.58
N MET A 803 -11.68 -17.60 -17.00
CA MET A 803 -10.42 -17.21 -17.68
C MET A 803 -9.85 -18.32 -18.57
N SER A 804 -10.42 -19.52 -18.54
CA SER A 804 -9.99 -20.67 -19.35
C SER A 804 -11.07 -21.20 -20.30
N ALA A 805 -12.09 -20.39 -20.60
CA ALA A 805 -13.22 -20.82 -21.42
C ALA A 805 -13.00 -20.65 -22.93
N LYS A 806 -13.66 -21.51 -23.71
CA LYS A 806 -13.97 -21.28 -25.12
C LYS A 806 -15.34 -20.63 -25.21
N VAL A 807 -15.37 -19.41 -25.74
CA VAL A 807 -16.57 -18.60 -25.94
C VAL A 807 -17.01 -18.73 -27.39
N THR A 808 -18.25 -19.16 -27.62
CA THR A 808 -18.84 -19.27 -28.97
C THR A 808 -19.82 -18.12 -29.19
N LEU A 809 -19.61 -17.35 -30.25
CA LEU A 809 -20.49 -16.27 -30.68
C LEU A 809 -21.35 -16.70 -31.88
N ASP A 810 -22.61 -16.29 -31.93
CA ASP A 810 -23.41 -16.36 -33.16
C ASP A 810 -23.02 -15.25 -34.17
N ASP A 811 -23.65 -15.24 -35.34
CA ASP A 811 -23.39 -14.24 -36.39
C ASP A 811 -23.78 -12.81 -36.00
N LYS A 812 -24.60 -12.66 -34.96
CA LYS A 812 -25.00 -11.36 -34.39
C LYS A 812 -24.07 -10.93 -33.25
N GLY A 813 -23.08 -11.74 -32.89
CA GLY A 813 -22.16 -11.49 -31.79
C GLY A 813 -22.74 -11.84 -30.41
N ASN A 814 -23.82 -12.61 -30.29
CA ASN A 814 -24.31 -13.05 -28.98
C ASN A 814 -23.48 -14.25 -28.47
N VAL A 815 -23.18 -14.30 -27.17
CA VAL A 815 -22.57 -15.49 -26.56
C VAL A 815 -23.61 -16.62 -26.51
N VAL A 816 -23.38 -17.69 -27.26
CA VAL A 816 -24.28 -18.85 -27.34
C VAL A 816 -23.77 -20.08 -26.61
N ALA A 817 -22.46 -20.16 -26.32
CA ALA A 817 -21.89 -21.21 -25.48
C ALA A 817 -20.60 -20.76 -24.81
N VAL A 818 -20.38 -21.21 -23.58
CA VAL A 818 -19.15 -21.02 -22.80
C VAL A 818 -18.72 -22.40 -22.28
N ALA A 819 -17.54 -22.87 -22.71
CA ALA A 819 -16.99 -24.16 -22.29
C ALA A 819 -15.68 -23.94 -21.52
N ALA A 820 -15.71 -24.08 -20.19
CA ALA A 820 -14.56 -23.88 -19.31
C ALA A 820 -13.44 -24.94 -19.48
N GLY A 821 -12.27 -24.69 -18.87
CA GLY A 821 -11.20 -25.67 -18.73
C GLY A 821 -10.40 -25.97 -20.00
N GLN A 822 -10.40 -25.06 -20.97
CA GLN A 822 -9.61 -25.17 -22.18
C GLN A 822 -8.12 -24.90 -21.90
N SER A 823 -7.23 -25.32 -22.79
CA SER A 823 -5.78 -25.08 -22.68
C SER A 823 -5.38 -23.60 -22.78
N ALA A 824 -6.24 -22.77 -23.39
CA ALA A 824 -6.15 -21.32 -23.38
C ALA A 824 -7.55 -20.71 -23.60
N PRO A 825 -7.81 -19.49 -23.11
CA PRO A 825 -9.04 -18.77 -23.44
C PRO A 825 -9.12 -18.54 -24.96
N SER A 826 -10.32 -18.71 -25.53
CA SER A 826 -10.53 -18.51 -26.97
C SER A 826 -11.94 -18.03 -27.30
N VAL A 827 -12.06 -17.30 -28.41
CA VAL A 827 -13.35 -16.86 -28.97
C VAL A 827 -13.49 -17.46 -30.36
N VAL A 828 -14.60 -18.16 -30.61
CA VAL A 828 -14.93 -18.76 -31.91
C VAL A 828 -16.33 -18.33 -32.37
N LYS A 829 -16.60 -18.41 -33.68
CA LYS A 829 -17.96 -18.29 -34.21
C LYS A 829 -18.65 -19.65 -34.27
N ALA A 830 -19.96 -19.67 -34.06
CA ALA A 830 -20.78 -20.86 -34.28
C ALA A 830 -20.66 -21.27 -35.76
N ALA A 831 -20.62 -22.59 -36.02
CA ALA A 831 -20.66 -23.07 -37.39
C ALA A 831 -22.05 -22.78 -37.98
N ASP A 832 -22.08 -22.20 -39.18
CA ASP A 832 -23.30 -21.98 -39.96
C ASP A 832 -24.00 -23.33 -40.16
N THR A 833 -25.09 -23.59 -39.44
CA THR A 833 -25.88 -24.82 -39.59
C THR A 833 -26.83 -24.74 -40.78
N ASN A 834 -26.38 -24.07 -41.84
CA ASN A 834 -27.00 -24.06 -43.16
C ASN A 834 -26.04 -24.64 -44.20
N ASN A 835 -25.75 -25.94 -44.08
CA ASN A 835 -25.65 -26.73 -45.29
C ASN A 835 -26.07 -28.17 -45.01
N GLY A 836 -27.12 -28.58 -45.71
CA GLY A 836 -27.61 -29.95 -45.66
C GLY A 836 -26.53 -30.92 -46.15
N ASN A 837 -26.42 -32.01 -45.41
CA ASN A 837 -26.25 -33.36 -45.95
C ASN A 837 -25.35 -33.47 -47.21
N ASN A 838 -24.05 -33.61 -47.01
CA ASN A 838 -23.30 -34.58 -47.80
C ASN A 838 -22.06 -35.05 -47.02
N GLY A 839 -21.99 -36.36 -46.79
CA GLY A 839 -20.86 -36.98 -46.12
C GLY A 839 -19.61 -36.94 -47.00
N ASN A 840 -18.47 -36.63 -46.40
CA ASN A 840 -17.27 -37.43 -46.60
C ASN A 840 -16.32 -37.21 -45.42
N SER A 841 -15.82 -38.31 -44.89
CA SER A 841 -14.67 -38.39 -43.99
C SER A 841 -13.46 -37.77 -44.69
N ASP A 842 -12.61 -37.05 -43.96
CA ASP A 842 -11.15 -37.26 -44.06
C ASP A 842 -10.36 -36.57 -42.95
N ASN A 843 -9.33 -37.31 -42.53
CA ASN A 843 -8.30 -36.96 -41.58
C ASN A 843 -7.33 -35.90 -42.14
N ASN A 844 -6.63 -35.27 -41.18
CA ASN A 844 -5.21 -34.90 -41.20
C ASN A 844 -4.89 -33.40 -41.12
N GLY A 845 -3.88 -33.10 -40.29
CA GLY A 845 -3.46 -31.76 -39.90
C GLY A 845 -2.71 -30.98 -40.98
N GLY A 846 -2.54 -29.68 -40.73
CA GLY A 846 -1.82 -28.79 -41.63
C GLY A 846 -1.66 -27.39 -41.07
N ASN A 847 -0.52 -27.17 -40.45
CA ASN A 847 0.12 -25.88 -40.16
C ASN A 847 0.00 -24.89 -41.34
N SER A 848 -0.33 -23.63 -41.08
CA SER A 848 0.06 -22.52 -41.97
C SER A 848 0.44 -21.27 -41.17
N ASN A 849 1.74 -21.16 -41.03
CA ASN A 849 2.53 -19.98 -40.77
C ASN A 849 2.32 -18.96 -41.91
N ASN A 850 2.09 -17.68 -41.60
CA ASN A 850 2.53 -16.59 -42.47
C ASN A 850 2.68 -15.30 -41.66
N GLY A 851 3.93 -14.92 -41.44
CA GLY A 851 4.33 -13.58 -41.05
C GLY A 851 4.97 -12.84 -42.22
N ALA A 852 5.31 -11.58 -41.93
CA ALA A 852 5.94 -10.54 -42.77
C ALA A 852 4.98 -9.84 -43.75
N GLY A 853 4.97 -8.52 -43.88
CA GLY A 853 5.82 -7.46 -43.32
C GLY A 853 5.56 -6.18 -44.12
N ASN A 854 5.65 -5.04 -43.43
CA ASN A 854 6.02 -3.67 -43.86
C ASN A 854 5.92 -3.31 -45.36
N ASP A 855 5.22 -2.23 -45.72
CA ASP A 855 5.85 -0.90 -45.86
C ASP A 855 4.94 0.21 -46.47
N SER A 856 5.08 1.40 -45.88
CA SER A 856 5.01 2.77 -46.44
C SER A 856 3.91 3.28 -47.40
N ASN A 857 3.23 4.35 -46.92
CA ASN A 857 3.14 5.70 -47.48
C ASN A 857 2.35 5.98 -48.78
N GLY A 858 1.47 7.00 -48.72
CA GLY A 858 1.21 7.88 -49.88
C GLY A 858 -0.24 8.09 -50.32
N THR A 859 -0.85 9.16 -49.80
CA THR A 859 -1.51 10.26 -50.55
C THR A 859 -2.71 10.02 -51.50
N GLY A 860 -3.76 10.84 -51.30
CA GLY A 860 -4.75 11.28 -52.32
C GLY A 860 -6.14 10.67 -52.16
N SER A 861 -7.18 11.37 -51.68
CA SER A 861 -7.97 12.42 -52.39
C SER A 861 -8.18 12.06 -53.87
N ASN A 862 -9.38 11.91 -54.43
CA ASN A 862 -10.59 12.71 -54.26
C ASN A 862 -11.77 12.05 -55.06
N THR A 863 -12.97 12.55 -54.79
CA THR A 863 -14.11 12.75 -55.73
C THR A 863 -14.89 11.59 -56.38
N GLY A 864 -16.22 11.72 -56.27
CA GLY A 864 -17.20 11.26 -57.26
C GLY A 864 -18.43 10.60 -56.62
N THR A 865 -19.43 11.33 -56.09
CA THR A 865 -20.66 11.77 -56.81
C THR A 865 -21.07 10.78 -57.92
N ASP A 866 -22.30 10.29 -58.05
CA ASP A 866 -23.60 10.90 -57.78
C ASP A 866 -24.68 9.85 -58.12
N LYS A 867 -25.89 10.02 -57.55
CA LYS A 867 -27.23 9.66 -58.11
C LYS A 867 -27.51 8.18 -58.48
N GLY A 868 -28.66 7.61 -58.15
CA GLY A 868 -29.88 8.16 -57.60
C GLY A 868 -31.04 7.15 -57.74
N GLN A 869 -32.16 7.53 -57.12
CA GLN A 869 -33.53 7.05 -57.31
C GLN A 869 -33.85 5.60 -56.94
N ALA A 870 -34.57 5.36 -55.85
CA ALA A 870 -35.99 5.62 -55.61
C ALA A 870 -36.91 4.62 -56.33
N GLY A 871 -37.64 3.85 -55.52
CA GLY A 871 -38.68 2.94 -55.96
C GLY A 871 -39.39 2.33 -54.77
N ALA A 872 -40.22 3.12 -54.09
CA ALA A 872 -41.22 2.63 -53.17
C ALA A 872 -42.37 1.97 -53.97
N ASN A 873 -42.86 0.81 -53.51
CA ASN A 873 -44.30 0.50 -53.53
C ASN A 873 -44.63 -0.75 -52.69
N THR A 874 -45.33 -0.48 -51.60
CA THR A 874 -46.54 -1.17 -51.09
C THR A 874 -47.03 -2.46 -51.77
N ALA A 875 -47.24 -3.51 -50.98
CA ALA A 875 -48.41 -4.40 -51.04
C ALA A 875 -48.47 -5.37 -49.83
N THR A 876 -49.42 -5.14 -48.92
CA THR A 876 -50.25 -6.21 -48.32
C THR A 876 -51.47 -6.42 -49.25
N PRO A 877 -52.28 -7.51 -49.23
CA PRO A 877 -52.72 -8.27 -48.03
C PRO A 877 -53.13 -9.76 -48.23
N LYS A 878 -53.76 -10.31 -47.17
CA LYS A 878 -54.73 -11.44 -47.08
C LYS A 878 -54.15 -12.86 -46.95
N ALA A 879 -54.33 -13.55 -45.82
CA ALA A 879 -55.54 -14.04 -45.13
C ALA A 879 -55.93 -15.45 -45.56
N GLY A 880 -55.89 -16.37 -44.60
CA GLY A 880 -56.46 -17.72 -44.66
C GLY A 880 -56.80 -18.16 -43.24
N ALA A 881 -58.08 -18.07 -42.90
CA ALA A 881 -58.68 -18.45 -41.63
C ALA A 881 -59.18 -19.91 -41.67
N ASN A 882 -59.25 -20.53 -40.49
CA ASN A 882 -60.39 -21.31 -39.94
C ASN A 882 -59.88 -22.18 -38.76
N ASP A 883 -60.27 -21.88 -37.52
CA ASP A 883 -61.48 -22.38 -36.80
C ASP A 883 -61.32 -23.88 -36.40
N LYS A 884 -61.56 -24.37 -35.16
CA LYS A 884 -62.46 -23.91 -34.10
C LYS A 884 -62.26 -24.70 -32.79
N ALA A 885 -62.58 -24.04 -31.67
CA ALA A 885 -63.32 -24.50 -30.46
C ALA A 885 -62.64 -25.46 -29.45
N LYS A 886 -62.82 -25.37 -28.11
CA LYS A 886 -63.67 -24.51 -27.25
C LYS A 886 -63.30 -24.66 -25.75
N ALA A 887 -63.41 -23.52 -25.02
CA ALA A 887 -63.92 -23.27 -23.64
C ALA A 887 -63.32 -24.03 -22.42
N SER A 888 -63.11 -23.45 -21.22
CA SER A 888 -63.79 -22.36 -20.47
C SER A 888 -62.82 -21.71 -19.45
N LYS A 889 -62.69 -20.37 -19.33
CA LYS A 889 -63.40 -19.38 -18.45
C LYS A 889 -63.36 -19.76 -16.94
N GLN A 890 -63.00 -18.94 -15.96
CA GLN A 890 -63.08 -17.49 -15.61
C GLN A 890 -61.90 -17.14 -14.67
N GLY A 891 -61.41 -15.91 -14.44
CA GLY A 891 -61.74 -14.56 -14.91
C GLY A 891 -61.19 -13.49 -13.93
N LYS A 892 -60.64 -12.39 -14.50
CA LYS A 892 -60.59 -10.98 -14.01
C LYS A 892 -59.73 -10.69 -12.75
N THR A 893 -58.92 -9.63 -12.64
CA THR A 893 -58.92 -8.27 -13.26
C THR A 893 -57.57 -7.56 -13.06
N ALA A 894 -57.39 -6.48 -13.84
CA ALA A 894 -56.20 -5.65 -14.08
C ALA A 894 -55.61 -4.85 -12.88
N SER A 895 -54.29 -4.58 -13.02
CA SER A 895 -53.42 -3.40 -12.75
C SER A 895 -53.99 -2.15 -12.00
N PRO A 896 -53.18 -1.22 -11.40
CA PRO A 896 -51.81 -0.84 -11.81
C PRO A 896 -50.80 -0.41 -10.70
N LEU A 897 -49.62 0.02 -11.15
CA LEU A 897 -48.52 0.71 -10.44
C LEU A 897 -48.97 1.86 -9.53
N ALA A 898 -48.20 2.14 -8.47
CA ALA A 898 -48.03 3.48 -7.92
C ALA A 898 -46.61 3.71 -7.36
N LYS A 899 -46.03 4.86 -7.76
CA LYS A 899 -44.88 5.54 -7.18
C LYS A 899 -45.28 6.28 -5.88
N THR A 900 -44.28 6.92 -5.25
CA THR A 900 -44.29 7.90 -4.13
C THR A 900 -43.99 7.27 -2.77
N GLY A 901 -43.22 7.85 -1.87
CA GLY A 901 -42.61 9.17 -1.75
C GLY A 901 -42.08 9.32 -0.31
N ALA A 902 -41.12 10.21 -0.11
CA ALA A 902 -40.40 10.45 1.14
C ALA A 902 -41.22 11.18 2.23
N ASP A 903 -40.64 11.14 3.44
CA ASP A 903 -40.72 12.06 4.60
C ASP A 903 -42.05 12.33 5.31
N VAL A 904 -42.12 11.98 6.61
CA VAL A 904 -42.64 12.87 7.68
C VAL A 904 -41.90 12.59 9.01
N ALA A 905 -41.62 13.70 9.70
CA ALA A 905 -40.76 13.90 10.85
C ALA A 905 -41.32 13.60 12.25
N MET A 906 -40.38 13.66 13.20
CA MET A 906 -40.41 13.85 14.66
C MET A 906 -41.73 14.23 15.37
N VAL A 907 -41.96 13.62 16.54
CA VAL A 907 -42.51 14.27 17.74
C VAL A 907 -41.77 13.78 18.99
N ALA A 908 -41.33 14.74 19.80
CA ALA A 908 -40.63 14.61 21.07
C ALA A 908 -41.58 14.41 22.27
N VAL A 909 -41.09 13.78 23.34
CA VAL A 909 -41.47 14.14 24.73
C VAL A 909 -40.21 14.10 25.60
N ALA A 910 -39.96 15.24 26.25
CA ALA A 910 -38.91 15.48 27.24
C ALA A 910 -39.52 15.53 28.66
N ALA A 911 -38.62 15.65 29.65
CA ALA A 911 -38.77 16.10 31.05
C ALA A 911 -38.73 14.98 32.13
N LEU A 912 -38.02 15.09 33.27
CA LEU A 912 -37.01 16.03 33.79
C LEU A 912 -36.46 15.47 35.14
N ILE A 913 -35.14 15.55 35.37
CA ILE A 913 -34.37 16.08 36.55
C ILE A 913 -34.76 15.72 38.01
N VAL A 914 -33.76 15.35 38.85
CA VAL A 914 -33.25 16.10 40.04
C VAL A 914 -31.91 15.52 40.58
N LEU A 915 -31.01 16.46 40.92
CA LEU A 915 -29.63 16.39 41.47
C LEU A 915 -29.52 16.06 42.97
N LEU A 916 -28.29 15.71 43.41
CA LEU A 916 -27.50 16.22 44.59
C LEU A 916 -26.23 15.33 44.73
N ALA A 917 -24.98 15.76 44.50
CA ALA A 917 -24.09 16.72 45.17
C ALA A 917 -23.30 16.17 46.40
N GLY A 918 -21.97 16.36 46.37
CA GLY A 918 -20.99 16.19 47.46
C GLY A 918 -20.00 15.03 47.22
N GLY A 919 -18.68 15.15 47.25
CA GLY A 919 -17.75 16.19 47.70
C GLY A 919 -16.51 15.51 48.33
N ALA A 920 -15.33 16.12 48.16
CA ALA A 920 -14.07 15.97 48.91
C ALA A 920 -12.90 15.16 48.31
N LEU A 921 -11.80 15.91 48.14
CA LEU A 921 -10.39 15.53 48.02
C LEU A 921 -9.93 14.57 49.12
N ILE A 922 -9.00 13.66 48.80
CA ILE A 922 -7.85 13.30 49.67
C ILE A 922 -6.59 13.08 48.81
N LEU A 923 -5.58 13.93 49.07
CA LEU A 923 -4.15 13.73 48.80
C LEU A 923 -3.57 12.77 49.85
N VAL A 924 -2.85 11.71 49.44
CA VAL A 924 -1.80 11.11 50.29
C VAL A 924 -0.60 10.69 49.44
N SER A 925 0.51 11.35 49.71
CA SER A 925 1.87 11.02 49.31
C SER A 925 2.41 9.85 50.15
N ILE A 926 3.06 8.84 49.56
CA ILE A 926 4.02 7.99 50.29
C ILE A 926 5.31 7.76 49.48
N ARG A 927 6.42 8.01 50.18
CA ARG A 927 7.84 8.00 49.81
C ARG A 927 8.41 6.60 49.54
N ARG A 928 9.46 6.62 48.70
CA ARG A 928 10.56 5.65 48.54
C ARG A 928 11.06 4.97 49.83
N ARG A 929 11.39 3.67 49.73
CA ARG A 929 12.59 2.96 50.26
C ARG A 929 12.62 1.54 49.65
N LYS A 930 13.56 1.20 48.75
CA LYS A 930 14.93 0.65 48.93
C LYS A 930 15.02 -0.70 49.68
N GLN A 931 15.82 -1.59 49.08
CA GLN A 931 16.29 -2.95 49.46
C GLN A 931 15.39 -4.09 48.95
N ARG A 932 15.84 -5.07 48.15
CA ARG A 932 17.18 -5.60 47.83
C ARG A 932 17.35 -5.85 46.34
#